data_AF-A0A1Z5KE95-F1
#
_entry.id   AF-A0A1Z5KE95-F1
#
_cell.length_a   1.000
_cell.length_b   1.000
_cell.length_c   1.000
_cell.angle_alpha   90.00
_cell.angle_beta   90.00
_cell.angle_gamma   90.00
#
_symmetry.space_group_name_H-M   'P 1'
#
loop_
_entity.id
_entity.type
_entity.pdbx_description
1 polymer ?
#
loop_
_entity_poly.entity_id
_entity_poly.type
_entity_poly.pdbx_seq_one_letter_code
_entity_poly.pdbx_strand_id
1 'polypeptide(L)'
;MSTTDDEQAINLAWPQDVNLLRRFVRGTKGEIWAFAAVDDDSAIYNVGSTEVIREFDDGAVRAIAVSSDEKRIAVGFDDGSVNIYKDGALKSCYAAPYREGLLRDLKFHPHYPNWLAVASEQETELINIETEETVKSEAFLKDEVMTAQNGSGTRSIEFHVHSDKVIMTTLSLDGRLCYWDVSGKPEDWCLLHCEKSRCITKEDLSEVLGADPWDRACRVSHASLSNFMVSVLPGETFVQLRRVDGTSVEDCSGINVEHTESIVIALVRGQQVLTSGRDGTLILWNLKLDENQKPVVAYEKKLAQFESAPTDLLWEGNKLYVALSNGAVKVLSMPAQQTEVAEETNATAKSTAKVVAADNAHSKADDFDDDDVDFTHQPTKNPFIDDEAADDDEVLNSNPQANGDVEYDSDISPPKATDYDSDDVDDIDDGDYPLPEASVLFGAKLPKPQAPFGPSATPIDLAHRILCWNHIGTAVWHRGEDDIRDSVDITFTDSAFSRPTRFTDTAGFILGSLGEDGGIFCTDIAHSDDNDDSDIQEVAEVVAGFRMDVTKATLKKKRSGAGSTIYFHRFESLGALRDKDWYLTLPDGERAVGCATGEGWAAVITSRRFLRIFSSGGNQGGVTWLDGEPVTVAGRGRFISVFYHRCAPLPDGTQKLDYLLYDAISNRTVARGPLSCLCTGSSLSWVGFMNDFSLLAFDTSGMLSMLASSCGDAPSNPGCWEWVPVLDTVGLRKSSDDSHWPITAVDGKLVCVPLKGGVQYPDATRRPVTAALGFRLPLIKGELSTVNALEELSIRADFSLCQKKVMNEISAADENFEEEYVALSAQVDKVVLKLFAEIVQTGKVDRALDLVDRLRLEKSYELAIKLSAGHHKLANLIEDAKEDKFGRALADSPEYFTREEDAVMESQRRITPDSRPVKRAIVNDSTQEARQVRNRQVY
;
A
#
# COMPACT_ATOMS: atom_id res chain seq x y z
N MET A 1 11.68 -6.96 36.76
CA MET A 1 12.56 -8.13 36.93
C MET A 1 12.54 -8.86 35.61
N SER A 2 13.62 -8.75 34.86
CA SER A 2 13.92 -9.64 33.75
C SER A 2 14.32 -11.01 34.30
N THR A 3 13.69 -12.05 33.80
CA THR A 3 14.26 -13.39 33.64
C THR A 3 13.71 -13.85 32.29
N THR A 4 14.41 -13.61 31.17
CA THR A 4 15.42 -14.53 30.61
C THR A 4 15.15 -15.98 31.02
N ASP A 5 14.15 -16.57 30.38
CA ASP A 5 14.32 -17.87 29.74
C ASP A 5 14.33 -17.60 28.23
N ASP A 6 15.38 -16.93 27.76
CA ASP A 6 15.74 -16.99 26.35
C ASP A 6 16.17 -18.44 26.12
N GLU A 7 15.22 -19.29 25.72
CA GLU A 7 15.52 -20.59 25.11
C GLU A 7 16.44 -20.31 23.93
N GLN A 8 17.75 -20.49 24.15
CA GLN A 8 18.80 -20.09 23.23
C GLN A 8 18.55 -20.73 21.87
N ALA A 9 18.10 -19.93 20.90
CA ALA A 9 18.12 -20.32 19.51
C ALA A 9 19.59 -20.58 19.14
N ILE A 10 19.91 -21.84 18.82
CA ILE A 10 21.26 -22.21 18.44
C ILE A 10 21.43 -21.82 16.98
N ASN A 11 22.38 -20.92 16.71
CA ASN A 11 22.81 -20.65 15.35
C ASN A 11 23.55 -21.90 14.83
N LEU A 12 23.04 -22.49 13.75
CA LEU A 12 23.80 -23.48 13.01
C LEU A 12 24.90 -22.75 12.23
N ALA A 13 26.11 -23.31 12.22
CA ALA A 13 27.20 -22.79 11.39
C ALA A 13 26.83 -23.04 9.91
N TRP A 14 26.22 -22.05 9.27
CA TRP A 14 25.81 -22.12 7.87
C TRP A 14 26.88 -21.49 6.97
N PRO A 15 27.11 -21.99 5.74
CA PRO A 15 28.04 -21.34 4.82
C PRO A 15 27.65 -19.87 4.59
N GLN A 16 28.59 -18.95 4.79
CA GLN A 16 28.31 -17.50 4.68
C GLN A 16 28.00 -17.05 3.24
N ASP A 17 28.41 -17.84 2.25
CA ASP A 17 28.24 -17.54 0.83
C ASP A 17 26.84 -17.92 0.30
N VAL A 18 25.96 -18.47 1.17
CA VAL A 18 24.59 -18.84 0.80
C VAL A 18 23.67 -17.62 0.87
N ASN A 19 23.44 -16.99 -0.28
CA ASN A 19 22.61 -15.78 -0.38
C ASN A 19 21.10 -16.03 -0.23
N LEU A 20 20.62 -17.24 -0.56
CA LEU A 20 19.20 -17.57 -0.46
C LEU A 20 18.95 -19.05 -0.10
N LEU A 21 18.52 -19.30 1.14
CA LEU A 21 17.97 -20.58 1.56
C LEU A 21 16.49 -20.67 1.17
N ARG A 22 16.12 -21.67 0.37
CA ARG A 22 14.77 -21.75 -0.19
C ARG A 22 13.82 -22.59 0.65
N ARG A 23 14.22 -23.80 1.05
CA ARG A 23 13.35 -24.70 1.82
C ARG A 23 14.13 -25.81 2.54
N PHE A 24 13.55 -26.32 3.62
CA PHE A 24 13.90 -27.57 4.26
C PHE A 24 13.06 -28.73 3.71
N VAL A 25 13.67 -29.89 3.61
CA VAL A 25 12.99 -31.15 3.27
C VAL A 25 13.61 -32.30 4.06
N ARG A 26 12.79 -33.30 4.42
CA ARG A 26 13.30 -34.54 5.02
C ARG A 26 13.96 -35.39 3.93
N GLY A 27 15.20 -35.80 4.17
CA GLY A 27 15.93 -36.74 3.35
C GLY A 27 15.50 -38.19 3.58
N THR A 28 16.10 -39.10 2.81
CA THR A 28 15.73 -40.54 2.78
C THR A 28 16.27 -41.36 3.95
N LYS A 29 17.11 -40.80 4.83
CA LYS A 29 17.61 -41.48 6.04
C LYS A 29 17.28 -40.70 7.31
N GLY A 30 16.29 -39.81 7.25
CA GLY A 30 15.85 -38.96 8.36
C GLY A 30 16.76 -37.76 8.62
N GLU A 31 17.76 -37.52 7.79
CA GLU A 31 18.48 -36.25 7.79
C GLU A 31 17.59 -35.11 7.26
N ILE A 32 17.93 -33.88 7.62
CA ILE A 32 17.24 -32.70 7.10
C ILE A 32 18.12 -32.11 6.02
N TRP A 33 17.54 -31.95 4.84
CA TRP A 33 18.18 -31.28 3.73
C TRP A 33 17.67 -29.86 3.65
N ALA A 34 18.54 -28.95 3.23
CA ALA A 34 18.11 -27.64 2.75
C ALA A 34 18.76 -27.39 1.40
N PHE A 35 18.03 -26.74 0.50
CA PHE A 35 18.59 -26.37 -0.79
C PHE A 35 18.68 -24.85 -0.91
N ALA A 36 19.79 -24.41 -1.47
CA ALA A 36 20.13 -23.02 -1.57
C ALA A 36 20.79 -22.72 -2.92
N ALA A 37 20.66 -21.47 -3.34
CA ALA A 37 21.36 -20.95 -4.50
C ALA A 37 22.56 -20.11 -4.04
N VAL A 38 23.71 -20.32 -4.70
CA VAL A 38 24.93 -19.54 -4.55
C VAL A 38 25.26 -19.04 -5.95
N ASP A 39 25.09 -17.74 -6.18
CA ASP A 39 25.22 -17.10 -7.49
C ASP A 39 24.38 -17.80 -8.59
N ASP A 40 25.02 -18.53 -9.49
CA ASP A 40 24.40 -19.29 -10.60
C ASP A 40 24.33 -20.81 -10.34
N ASP A 41 24.95 -21.29 -9.25
CA ASP A 41 24.97 -22.70 -8.88
C ASP A 41 23.96 -23.00 -7.77
N SER A 42 23.40 -24.20 -7.75
CA SER A 42 22.54 -24.63 -6.66
C SER A 42 22.99 -25.94 -6.04
N ALA A 43 22.80 -26.06 -4.73
CA ALA A 43 23.25 -27.22 -3.99
C ALA A 43 22.25 -27.62 -2.92
N ILE A 44 22.28 -28.92 -2.60
CA ILE A 44 21.53 -29.53 -1.50
C ILE A 44 22.53 -29.78 -0.37
N TYR A 45 22.24 -29.27 0.81
CA TYR A 45 23.06 -29.36 2.01
C TYR A 45 22.38 -30.23 3.05
N ASN A 46 23.16 -30.99 3.81
CA ASN A 46 22.70 -31.61 5.04
C ASN A 46 22.70 -30.56 6.15
N VAL A 47 21.56 -30.26 6.76
CA VAL A 47 21.44 -29.21 7.78
C VAL A 47 22.19 -29.57 9.06
N GLY A 48 22.29 -30.86 9.39
CA GLY A 48 22.96 -31.33 10.60
C GLY A 48 24.49 -31.35 10.49
N SER A 49 25.03 -31.79 9.35
CA SER A 49 26.48 -31.85 9.11
C SER A 49 27.05 -30.64 8.37
N THR A 50 26.20 -29.80 7.77
CA THR A 50 26.56 -28.65 6.90
C THR A 50 27.32 -29.04 5.64
N GLU A 51 27.38 -30.33 5.33
CA GLU A 51 28.04 -30.87 4.15
C GLU A 51 27.14 -30.77 2.91
N VAL A 52 27.76 -30.49 1.77
CA VAL A 52 27.10 -30.55 0.46
C VAL A 52 26.81 -32.00 0.10
N ILE A 53 25.55 -32.30 -0.19
CA ILE A 53 25.08 -33.61 -0.65
C ILE A 53 25.22 -33.71 -2.17
N ARG A 54 24.83 -32.66 -2.89
CA ARG A 54 24.92 -32.58 -4.36
C ARG A 54 24.89 -31.13 -4.83
N GLU A 55 25.71 -30.85 -5.83
CA GLU A 55 25.74 -29.61 -6.62
C GLU A 55 25.03 -29.83 -7.97
N PHE A 56 24.48 -28.76 -8.52
CA PHE A 56 23.76 -28.74 -9.77
C PHE A 56 24.23 -27.56 -10.61
N ASP A 57 24.70 -27.87 -11.81
CA ASP A 57 25.17 -26.89 -12.81
C ASP A 57 24.03 -26.49 -13.78
N ASP A 58 22.89 -27.18 -13.70
CA ASP A 58 21.77 -27.10 -14.66
C ASP A 58 20.74 -26.01 -14.32
N GLY A 59 21.04 -25.10 -13.38
CA GLY A 59 20.15 -24.01 -12.94
C GLY A 59 19.76 -24.08 -11.46
N ALA A 60 18.98 -23.11 -11.00
CA ALA A 60 18.67 -22.96 -9.58
C ALA A 60 17.57 -23.93 -9.11
N VAL A 61 17.88 -24.81 -8.17
CA VAL A 61 16.89 -25.71 -7.55
C VAL A 61 15.78 -24.90 -6.87
N ARG A 62 14.53 -25.12 -7.28
CA ARG A 62 13.33 -24.44 -6.78
C ARG A 62 12.50 -25.27 -5.82
N ALA A 63 12.42 -26.58 -6.05
CA ALA A 63 11.60 -27.47 -5.25
C ALA A 63 12.21 -28.86 -5.18
N ILE A 64 12.02 -29.52 -4.03
CA ILE A 64 12.45 -30.91 -3.81
C ILE A 64 11.33 -31.66 -3.10
N ALA A 65 11.09 -32.89 -3.54
CA ALA A 65 10.19 -33.82 -2.87
C ALA A 65 10.86 -35.18 -2.71
N VAL A 66 10.58 -35.85 -1.60
CA VAL A 66 10.98 -37.24 -1.35
C VAL A 66 9.72 -38.09 -1.27
N SER A 67 9.70 -39.23 -1.95
CA SER A 67 8.55 -40.13 -1.96
C SER A 67 8.33 -40.77 -0.59
N SER A 68 7.09 -41.16 -0.29
CA SER A 68 6.73 -41.77 1.00
C SER A 68 7.43 -43.12 1.26
N ASP A 69 7.90 -43.79 0.21
CA ASP A 69 8.71 -45.00 0.30
C ASP A 69 10.23 -44.72 0.33
N GLU A 70 10.63 -43.45 0.32
CA GLU A 70 12.01 -42.95 0.35
C GLU A 70 12.90 -43.44 -0.81
N LYS A 71 12.30 -44.00 -1.87
CA LYS A 71 13.04 -44.55 -3.01
C LYS A 71 13.21 -43.54 -4.15
N ARG A 72 12.43 -42.47 -4.17
CA ARG A 72 12.44 -41.49 -5.25
C ARG A 72 12.61 -40.09 -4.70
N ILE A 73 13.39 -39.28 -5.40
CA ILE A 73 13.59 -37.87 -5.08
C ILE A 73 13.32 -37.09 -6.37
N ALA A 74 12.42 -36.13 -6.31
CA ALA A 74 12.15 -35.20 -7.40
C ALA A 74 12.84 -33.87 -7.09
N VAL A 75 13.60 -33.34 -8.05
CA VAL A 75 14.28 -32.04 -7.95
C VAL A 75 13.82 -31.20 -9.13
N GLY A 76 13.20 -30.06 -8.85
CA GLY A 76 12.72 -29.11 -9.85
C GLY A 76 13.61 -27.88 -9.93
N PHE A 77 13.86 -27.40 -11.15
CA PHE A 77 14.72 -26.26 -11.46
C PHE A 77 13.91 -25.03 -11.88
N ASP A 78 14.59 -23.90 -12.03
CA ASP A 78 14.03 -22.62 -12.42
C ASP A 78 13.65 -22.56 -13.90
N ASP A 79 14.30 -23.35 -14.75
CA ASP A 79 13.94 -23.48 -16.15
C ASP A 79 12.59 -24.18 -16.36
N GLY A 80 12.04 -24.87 -15.36
CA GLY A 80 10.79 -25.65 -15.46
C GLY A 80 11.01 -27.16 -15.56
N SER A 81 12.26 -27.62 -15.64
CA SER A 81 12.62 -29.03 -15.68
C SER A 81 12.51 -29.70 -14.30
N VAL A 82 12.21 -31.00 -14.30
CA VAL A 82 12.17 -31.82 -13.07
C VAL A 82 12.98 -33.09 -13.29
N ASN A 83 14.02 -33.30 -12.48
CA ASN A 83 14.82 -34.51 -12.47
C ASN A 83 14.32 -35.49 -11.41
N ILE A 84 14.09 -36.73 -11.81
CA ILE A 84 13.62 -37.82 -10.94
C ILE A 84 14.77 -38.78 -10.66
N TYR A 85 15.22 -38.81 -9.41
CA TYR A 85 16.24 -39.71 -8.91
C TYR A 85 15.64 -40.99 -8.34
N LYS A 86 16.31 -42.12 -8.56
CA LYS A 86 15.91 -43.45 -8.06
C LYS A 86 16.84 -43.92 -6.94
N ASP A 87 16.44 -44.98 -6.25
CA ASP A 87 17.18 -45.64 -5.17
C ASP A 87 17.45 -44.77 -3.92
N GLY A 88 16.65 -43.72 -3.73
CA GLY A 88 16.76 -42.81 -2.58
C GLY A 88 18.10 -42.07 -2.51
N ALA A 89 18.80 -41.96 -3.64
CA ALA A 89 20.09 -41.31 -3.74
C ALA A 89 20.13 -40.37 -4.94
N LEU A 90 20.70 -39.19 -4.74
CA LEU A 90 20.92 -38.20 -5.80
C LEU A 90 22.12 -38.60 -6.68
N LYS A 91 22.00 -39.71 -7.44
CA LYS A 91 23.05 -40.19 -8.34
C LYS A 91 22.56 -40.29 -9.79
N SER A 92 21.67 -41.23 -10.07
CA SER A 92 21.08 -41.44 -11.39
C SER A 92 19.66 -40.85 -11.45
N CYS A 93 19.37 -40.12 -12.51
CA CYS A 93 18.05 -39.56 -12.78
C CYS A 93 17.65 -39.68 -14.25
N TYR A 94 16.38 -39.40 -14.50
CA TYR A 94 15.85 -39.06 -15.81
C TYR A 94 15.01 -37.78 -15.68
N ALA A 95 14.89 -37.04 -16.78
CA ALA A 95 14.14 -35.79 -16.81
C ALA A 95 12.65 -36.05 -17.09
N ALA A 96 11.79 -35.38 -16.35
CA ALA A 96 10.38 -35.21 -16.70
C ALA A 96 10.23 -34.15 -17.81
N PRO A 97 9.08 -34.10 -18.52
CA PRO A 97 8.75 -33.04 -19.46
C PRO A 97 8.92 -31.67 -18.85
N TYR A 98 9.39 -30.76 -19.70
CA TYR A 98 9.49 -29.33 -19.45
C TYR A 98 8.12 -28.72 -19.15
N ARG A 99 8.10 -27.73 -18.26
CA ARG A 99 6.90 -26.97 -17.89
C ARG A 99 7.13 -25.48 -18.09
N GLU A 100 6.10 -24.77 -18.52
CA GLU A 100 6.20 -23.32 -18.64
C GLU A 100 6.08 -22.64 -17.26
N GLY A 101 6.90 -21.61 -17.06
CA GLY A 101 6.96 -20.84 -15.81
C GLY A 101 7.83 -21.47 -14.71
N LEU A 102 8.15 -20.67 -13.71
CA LEU A 102 9.01 -21.07 -12.59
C LEU A 102 8.32 -22.14 -11.73
N LEU A 103 9.05 -23.19 -11.35
CA LEU A 103 8.52 -24.19 -10.42
C LEU A 103 8.38 -23.61 -9.01
N ARG A 104 7.24 -23.91 -8.37
CA ARG A 104 6.87 -23.41 -7.04
C ARG A 104 6.85 -24.49 -5.96
N ASP A 105 6.31 -25.68 -6.26
CA ASP A 105 6.19 -26.76 -5.30
C ASP A 105 6.20 -28.14 -5.97
N LEU A 106 6.72 -29.14 -5.25
CA LEU A 106 6.72 -30.54 -5.64
C LEU A 106 6.27 -31.38 -4.44
N LYS A 107 5.29 -32.27 -4.64
CA LYS A 107 4.79 -33.14 -3.56
C LYS A 107 4.40 -34.51 -4.09
N PHE A 108 4.90 -35.55 -3.42
CA PHE A 108 4.50 -36.92 -3.73
C PHE A 108 3.13 -37.24 -3.14
N HIS A 109 2.34 -38.01 -3.89
CA HIS A 109 1.09 -38.54 -3.40
C HIS A 109 1.35 -39.51 -2.22
N PRO A 110 0.69 -39.35 -1.06
CA PRO A 110 1.05 -40.05 0.16
C PRO A 110 0.87 -41.57 0.09
N HIS A 111 -0.14 -42.06 -0.65
CA HIS A 111 -0.41 -43.49 -0.81
C HIS A 111 0.17 -44.11 -2.08
N TYR A 112 0.53 -43.30 -3.07
CA TYR A 112 0.97 -43.78 -4.38
C TYR A 112 2.30 -43.11 -4.73
N PRO A 113 3.44 -43.69 -4.32
CA PRO A 113 4.75 -43.02 -4.38
C PRO A 113 5.26 -42.76 -5.81
N ASN A 114 4.58 -43.31 -6.82
CA ASN A 114 4.86 -43.03 -8.22
C ASN A 114 4.14 -41.77 -8.73
N TRP A 115 3.20 -41.18 -7.99
CA TRP A 115 2.50 -39.97 -8.41
C TRP A 115 3.13 -38.74 -7.77
N LEU A 116 3.48 -37.78 -8.61
CA LEU A 116 4.10 -36.52 -8.22
C LEU A 116 3.22 -35.36 -8.68
N ALA A 117 2.78 -34.53 -7.74
CA ALA A 117 2.17 -33.24 -8.06
C ALA A 117 3.28 -32.20 -8.30
N VAL A 118 3.16 -31.48 -9.41
CA VAL A 118 4.10 -30.45 -9.85
C VAL A 118 3.35 -29.14 -10.01
N ALA A 119 3.73 -28.11 -9.26
CA ALA A 119 3.21 -26.75 -9.40
C ALA A 119 4.25 -25.81 -10.01
N SER A 120 3.84 -25.08 -11.04
CA SER A 120 4.52 -23.91 -11.58
C SER A 120 3.64 -22.66 -11.49
N GLU A 121 4.20 -21.51 -11.85
CA GLU A 121 3.46 -20.26 -11.98
C GLU A 121 2.43 -20.26 -13.13
N GLN A 122 2.46 -21.24 -14.04
CA GLN A 122 1.54 -21.31 -15.17
C GLN A 122 0.75 -22.60 -15.27
N GLU A 123 1.15 -23.67 -14.59
CA GLU A 123 0.45 -24.95 -14.68
C GLU A 123 0.62 -25.80 -13.41
N THR A 124 -0.32 -26.70 -13.16
CA THR A 124 -0.25 -27.64 -12.04
C THR A 124 -0.87 -28.96 -12.43
N GLU A 125 -0.13 -30.04 -12.25
CA GLU A 125 -0.55 -31.37 -12.71
C GLU A 125 0.00 -32.46 -11.80
N LEU A 126 -0.65 -33.63 -11.84
CA LEU A 126 -0.13 -34.87 -11.26
C LEU A 126 0.39 -35.76 -12.38
N ILE A 127 1.66 -36.16 -12.27
CA ILE A 127 2.33 -37.01 -13.24
C ILE A 127 2.70 -38.37 -12.63
N ASN A 128 2.61 -39.42 -13.45
CA ASN A 128 3.08 -40.75 -13.07
C ASN A 128 4.57 -40.94 -13.38
N ILE A 129 5.38 -40.86 -12.33
CA ILE A 129 6.84 -41.01 -12.37
C ILE A 129 7.33 -42.45 -12.24
N GLU A 130 6.53 -43.46 -12.55
CA GLU A 130 7.00 -44.84 -12.49
C GLU A 130 8.17 -45.09 -13.45
N THR A 131 8.02 -44.65 -14.70
CA THR A 131 8.98 -44.81 -15.81
C THR A 131 9.14 -43.52 -16.61
N GLU A 132 10.17 -43.40 -17.45
CA GLU A 132 10.32 -42.22 -18.32
C GLU A 132 9.19 -42.11 -19.36
N GLU A 133 8.64 -43.23 -19.81
CA GLU A 133 7.53 -43.27 -20.75
C GLU A 133 6.23 -42.76 -20.11
N THR A 134 5.90 -43.27 -18.91
CA THR A 134 4.67 -42.87 -18.20
C THR A 134 4.64 -41.39 -17.87
N VAL A 135 5.79 -40.79 -17.54
CA VAL A 135 5.86 -39.34 -17.26
C VAL A 135 5.47 -38.49 -18.48
N LYS A 136 5.76 -38.97 -19.70
CA LYS A 136 5.44 -38.25 -20.94
C LYS A 136 3.98 -38.40 -21.37
N SER A 137 3.29 -39.46 -20.91
CA SER A 137 1.97 -39.84 -21.40
C SER A 137 0.85 -39.71 -20.37
N GLU A 138 1.16 -39.70 -19.07
CA GLU A 138 0.19 -39.74 -17.98
C GLU A 138 0.31 -38.51 -17.08
N ALA A 139 -0.42 -37.45 -17.44
CA ALA A 139 -0.60 -36.24 -16.67
C ALA A 139 -2.10 -35.96 -16.44
N PHE A 140 -2.47 -35.61 -15.22
CA PHE A 140 -3.87 -35.43 -14.80
C PHE A 140 -4.06 -34.12 -14.04
N LEU A 141 -5.31 -33.64 -14.02
CA LEU A 141 -5.76 -32.42 -13.35
C LEU A 141 -5.18 -31.10 -13.85
N LYS A 142 -4.45 -31.11 -14.99
CA LYS A 142 -3.81 -29.90 -15.54
C LYS A 142 -4.83 -28.80 -15.87
N ASP A 143 -5.78 -29.11 -16.74
CA ASP A 143 -6.78 -28.14 -17.21
C ASP A 143 -7.79 -27.82 -16.11
N GLU A 144 -8.11 -28.81 -15.26
CA GLU A 144 -9.03 -28.68 -14.15
C GLU A 144 -8.51 -27.71 -13.10
N VAL A 145 -7.25 -27.87 -12.65
CA VAL A 145 -6.62 -26.98 -11.67
C VAL A 145 -6.50 -25.57 -12.23
N MET A 146 -6.05 -25.43 -13.48
CA MET A 146 -5.97 -24.14 -14.14
C MET A 146 -7.33 -23.43 -14.25
N THR A 147 -8.38 -24.17 -14.59
CA THR A 147 -9.74 -23.62 -14.66
C THR A 147 -10.24 -23.20 -13.27
N ALA A 148 -10.05 -24.02 -12.24
CA ALA A 148 -10.50 -23.72 -10.88
C ALA A 148 -9.78 -22.49 -10.29
N GLN A 149 -8.52 -22.26 -10.68
CA GLN A 149 -7.71 -21.14 -10.23
C GLN A 149 -7.74 -19.93 -11.19
N ASN A 150 -8.66 -19.90 -12.16
CA ASN A 150 -8.79 -18.83 -13.17
C ASN A 150 -7.47 -18.52 -13.93
N GLY A 151 -6.63 -19.54 -14.14
CA GLY A 151 -5.33 -19.39 -14.81
C GLY A 151 -4.25 -18.68 -13.99
N SER A 152 -4.45 -18.51 -12.68
CA SER A 152 -3.50 -17.82 -11.79
C SER A 152 -2.21 -18.62 -11.50
N GLY A 153 -2.14 -19.91 -11.83
CA GLY A 153 -1.03 -20.78 -11.39
C GLY A 153 -1.07 -21.13 -9.90
N THR A 154 -0.19 -22.04 -9.46
CA THR A 154 -0.17 -22.56 -8.09
C THR A 154 1.07 -22.13 -7.33
N ARG A 155 0.83 -21.53 -6.16
CA ARG A 155 1.84 -21.14 -5.19
C ARG A 155 2.35 -22.32 -4.36
N SER A 156 1.44 -23.16 -3.87
CA SER A 156 1.75 -24.28 -2.97
C SER A 156 0.79 -25.44 -3.16
N ILE A 157 1.31 -26.66 -2.96
CA ILE A 157 0.53 -27.89 -2.91
C ILE A 157 0.75 -28.54 -1.54
N GLU A 158 -0.32 -29.03 -0.92
CA GLU A 158 -0.21 -29.90 0.26
C GLU A 158 -1.20 -31.07 0.16
N PHE A 159 -0.73 -32.26 0.55
CA PHE A 159 -1.58 -33.45 0.67
C PHE A 159 -1.93 -33.68 2.13
N HIS A 160 -3.16 -34.09 2.40
CA HIS A 160 -3.58 -34.55 3.70
C HIS A 160 -4.41 -35.82 3.57
N VAL A 161 -4.04 -36.83 4.37
CA VAL A 161 -4.79 -38.09 4.47
C VAL A 161 -5.71 -37.98 5.68
N HIS A 162 -7.02 -38.02 5.44
CA HIS A 162 -8.02 -38.03 6.51
C HIS A 162 -8.96 -39.21 6.33
N SER A 163 -9.03 -40.09 7.33
CA SER A 163 -9.74 -41.36 7.23
C SER A 163 -9.23 -42.18 6.03
N ASP A 164 -10.08 -42.44 5.03
CA ASP A 164 -9.73 -43.19 3.81
C ASP A 164 -9.56 -42.28 2.57
N LYS A 165 -9.61 -40.95 2.74
CA LYS A 165 -9.49 -39.99 1.65
C LYS A 165 -8.12 -39.33 1.62
N VAL A 166 -7.61 -39.12 0.42
CA VAL A 166 -6.45 -38.26 0.14
C VAL A 166 -6.96 -36.97 -0.48
N ILE A 167 -6.83 -35.88 0.27
CA ILE A 167 -7.18 -34.55 -0.18
C ILE A 167 -5.90 -33.84 -0.60
N MET A 168 -5.86 -33.36 -1.84
CA MET A 168 -4.85 -32.42 -2.29
C MET A 168 -5.43 -31.02 -2.18
N THR A 169 -4.68 -30.11 -1.57
CA THR A 169 -5.04 -28.70 -1.48
C THR A 169 -4.07 -27.89 -2.33
N THR A 170 -4.60 -27.04 -3.21
CA THR A 170 -3.80 -26.11 -4.02
C THR A 170 -4.12 -24.68 -3.60
N LEU A 171 -3.06 -23.90 -3.33
CA LEU A 171 -3.13 -22.47 -3.07
C LEU A 171 -2.62 -21.75 -4.32
N SER A 172 -3.47 -20.96 -4.98
CA SER A 172 -3.09 -20.21 -6.19
C SER A 172 -2.24 -18.98 -5.87
N LEU A 173 -1.59 -18.42 -6.90
CA LEU A 173 -0.85 -17.16 -6.77
C LEU A 173 -1.77 -15.98 -6.36
N ASP A 174 -3.01 -15.95 -6.87
CA ASP A 174 -4.03 -14.96 -6.48
C ASP A 174 -4.61 -15.18 -5.07
N GLY A 175 -4.17 -16.20 -4.33
CA GLY A 175 -4.54 -16.44 -2.94
C GLY A 175 -5.86 -17.20 -2.75
N ARG A 176 -6.39 -17.87 -3.76
CA ARG A 176 -7.54 -18.79 -3.63
C ARG A 176 -7.10 -20.18 -3.21
N LEU A 177 -7.95 -20.83 -2.44
CA LEU A 177 -7.73 -22.20 -1.98
C LEU A 177 -8.71 -23.14 -2.68
N CYS A 178 -8.18 -24.18 -3.34
CA CYS A 178 -8.97 -25.25 -3.91
C CYS A 178 -8.61 -26.59 -3.25
N TYR A 179 -9.60 -27.45 -3.08
CA TYR A 179 -9.51 -28.79 -2.51
C TYR A 179 -9.93 -29.83 -3.55
N TRP A 180 -9.13 -30.87 -3.67
CA TRP A 180 -9.27 -31.93 -4.67
C TRP A 180 -9.31 -33.28 -3.97
N ASP A 181 -10.30 -34.10 -4.32
CA ASP A 181 -10.27 -35.52 -3.95
C ASP A 181 -9.38 -36.22 -4.96
N VAL A 182 -8.23 -36.69 -4.49
CA VAL A 182 -7.27 -37.45 -5.28
C VAL A 182 -7.15 -38.88 -4.75
N SER A 183 -8.20 -39.34 -4.07
CA SER A 183 -8.32 -40.72 -3.63
C SER A 183 -8.58 -41.65 -4.82
N GLY A 184 -8.11 -42.90 -4.73
CA GLY A 184 -8.43 -43.91 -5.74
C GLY A 184 -7.65 -43.72 -7.04
N LYS A 185 -8.32 -43.96 -8.18
CA LYS A 185 -7.69 -43.92 -9.51
C LYS A 185 -7.71 -42.49 -10.08
N PRO A 186 -6.78 -42.15 -10.99
CA PRO A 186 -6.74 -40.83 -11.63
C PRO A 186 -8.04 -40.39 -12.30
N GLU A 187 -8.81 -41.35 -12.83
CA GLU A 187 -10.10 -41.11 -13.48
C GLU A 187 -11.20 -40.61 -12.52
N ASP A 188 -11.05 -40.89 -11.22
CA ASP A 188 -12.01 -40.53 -10.17
C ASP A 188 -11.65 -39.20 -9.49
N TRP A 189 -10.50 -38.61 -9.83
CA TRP A 189 -10.03 -37.39 -9.20
C TRP A 189 -10.89 -36.19 -9.58
N CYS A 190 -11.28 -35.38 -8.60
CA CYS A 190 -12.22 -34.27 -8.84
C CYS A 190 -12.05 -33.10 -7.86
N LEU A 191 -12.52 -31.93 -8.29
CA LEU A 191 -12.62 -30.75 -7.44
C LEU A 191 -13.72 -30.92 -6.40
N LEU A 192 -13.39 -30.81 -5.12
CA LEU A 192 -14.34 -30.83 -4.00
C LEU A 192 -14.90 -29.45 -3.72
N HIS A 193 -14.01 -28.46 -3.64
CA HIS A 193 -14.35 -27.09 -3.29
C HIS A 193 -13.29 -26.14 -3.83
N CYS A 194 -13.68 -24.96 -4.32
CA CYS A 194 -12.75 -23.87 -4.47
C CYS A 194 -13.36 -22.57 -3.94
N GLU A 195 -12.56 -21.83 -3.18
CA GLU A 195 -12.95 -20.55 -2.61
C GLU A 195 -13.28 -19.54 -3.71
N LYS A 196 -14.43 -18.88 -3.58
CA LYS A 196 -14.88 -17.88 -4.58
C LYS A 196 -14.09 -16.58 -4.48
N SER A 197 -13.63 -16.26 -3.27
CA SER A 197 -12.81 -15.10 -2.93
C SER A 197 -11.41 -15.52 -2.52
N ARG A 198 -10.46 -14.60 -2.63
CA ARG A 198 -9.09 -14.79 -2.18
C ARG A 198 -9.07 -14.94 -0.65
N CYS A 199 -8.49 -16.02 -0.13
CA CYS A 199 -8.38 -16.26 1.31
C CYS A 199 -7.09 -15.64 1.87
N ILE A 200 -6.00 -15.68 1.11
CA ILE A 200 -4.80 -14.89 1.40
C ILE A 200 -4.97 -13.55 0.71
N THR A 201 -4.97 -12.47 1.50
CA THR A 201 -5.28 -11.12 1.00
C THR A 201 -4.15 -10.52 0.17
N LYS A 202 -2.91 -10.99 0.37
CA LYS A 202 -1.75 -10.62 -0.43
C LYS A 202 -1.54 -11.62 -1.57
N GLU A 203 -1.66 -11.12 -2.80
CA GLU A 203 -1.39 -11.83 -4.04
C GLU A 203 0.12 -12.03 -4.23
N ASP A 204 0.53 -13.25 -4.60
CA ASP A 204 1.89 -13.55 -5.04
C ASP A 204 1.99 -13.12 -6.52
N LEU A 205 2.70 -12.02 -6.79
CA LEU A 205 2.79 -11.44 -8.12
C LEU A 205 3.64 -12.26 -9.10
N SER A 206 4.12 -13.47 -8.75
CA SER A 206 5.19 -14.19 -9.45
C SER A 206 6.56 -13.50 -9.25
N GLU A 207 7.62 -14.32 -9.20
CA GLU A 207 8.99 -13.78 -9.08
C GLU A 207 9.37 -12.89 -10.28
N VAL A 208 8.83 -13.16 -11.46
CA VAL A 208 9.10 -12.36 -12.67
C VAL A 208 8.58 -10.94 -12.52
N LEU A 209 7.52 -10.73 -11.71
CA LEU A 209 6.93 -9.42 -11.45
C LEU A 209 7.26 -8.90 -10.04
N GLY A 210 8.29 -9.45 -9.39
CA GLY A 210 8.84 -8.92 -8.14
C GLY A 210 8.18 -9.44 -6.86
N ALA A 211 7.61 -10.65 -6.85
CA ALA A 211 7.14 -11.28 -5.62
C ALA A 211 8.26 -11.37 -4.56
N ASP A 212 7.97 -10.90 -3.35
CA ASP A 212 8.98 -10.87 -2.28
C ASP A 212 9.23 -12.27 -1.68
N PRO A 213 10.33 -12.47 -0.93
CA PRO A 213 10.64 -13.77 -0.33
C PRO A 213 9.54 -14.37 0.54
N TRP A 214 8.73 -13.53 1.18
CA TRP A 214 7.66 -13.93 2.10
C TRP A 214 6.38 -14.31 1.36
N ASP A 215 6.14 -13.69 0.20
CA ASP A 215 5.14 -14.13 -0.76
C ASP A 215 5.48 -15.50 -1.35
N ARG A 216 6.67 -16.04 -1.13
CA ARG A 216 6.95 -17.46 -1.46
C ARG A 216 6.75 -18.40 -0.26
N ALA A 217 6.75 -17.84 0.95
CA ALA A 217 6.72 -18.60 2.20
C ALA A 217 5.30 -19.03 2.62
N CYS A 218 4.23 -18.41 2.13
CA CYS A 218 2.89 -18.87 2.50
C CYS A 218 2.58 -20.23 1.89
N ARG A 219 2.23 -21.14 2.80
CA ARG A 219 1.84 -22.52 2.54
C ARG A 219 0.58 -22.81 3.35
N VAL A 220 -0.21 -23.76 2.86
CA VAL A 220 -1.30 -24.34 3.63
C VAL A 220 -0.77 -25.52 4.44
N SER A 221 -1.26 -25.67 5.66
CA SER A 221 -0.96 -26.82 6.51
C SER A 221 -2.27 -27.42 7.04
N HIS A 222 -2.28 -28.71 7.35
CA HIS A 222 -3.50 -29.42 7.70
C HIS A 222 -3.33 -30.22 8.99
N ALA A 223 -4.39 -30.21 9.82
CA ALA A 223 -4.50 -31.04 11.00
C ALA A 223 -5.78 -31.88 10.95
N SER A 224 -5.72 -33.08 11.51
CA SER A 224 -6.91 -33.87 11.81
C SER A 224 -7.37 -33.55 13.23
N LEU A 225 -8.56 -32.98 13.37
CA LEU A 225 -9.17 -32.67 14.66
C LEU A 225 -10.54 -33.35 14.71
N SER A 226 -10.68 -34.34 15.59
CA SER A 226 -11.88 -35.18 15.65
C SER A 226 -12.15 -35.89 14.30
N ASN A 227 -13.37 -35.79 13.76
CA ASN A 227 -13.87 -36.44 12.55
C ASN A 227 -13.78 -35.57 11.28
N PHE A 228 -13.04 -34.46 11.31
CA PHE A 228 -12.85 -33.58 10.16
C PHE A 228 -11.40 -33.10 10.06
N MET A 229 -11.06 -32.54 8.90
CA MET A 229 -9.78 -31.90 8.66
C MET A 229 -9.89 -30.40 8.92
N VAL A 230 -8.83 -29.79 9.45
CA VAL A 230 -8.70 -28.34 9.60
C VAL A 230 -7.53 -27.88 8.75
N SER A 231 -7.77 -27.03 7.76
CA SER A 231 -6.70 -26.29 7.09
C SER A 231 -6.36 -25.05 7.89
N VAL A 232 -5.07 -24.83 8.09
CA VAL A 232 -4.50 -23.68 8.75
C VAL A 232 -3.74 -22.87 7.71
N LEU A 233 -4.08 -21.59 7.60
CA LEU A 233 -3.58 -20.69 6.56
C LEU A 233 -3.06 -19.40 7.21
N PRO A 234 -2.04 -18.76 6.63
CA PRO A 234 -1.62 -17.44 7.04
C PRO A 234 -2.70 -16.40 6.69
N GLY A 235 -3.03 -15.52 7.65
CA GLY A 235 -3.87 -14.34 7.43
C GLY A 235 -3.10 -13.02 7.63
N GLU A 236 -3.79 -11.88 7.52
CA GLU A 236 -3.16 -10.56 7.63
C GLU A 236 -2.55 -10.25 8.99
N THR A 237 -3.15 -10.72 10.07
CA THR A 237 -2.59 -10.62 11.44
C THR A 237 -3.10 -11.72 12.37
N PHE A 238 -3.96 -12.60 11.85
CA PHE A 238 -4.61 -13.69 12.59
C PHE A 238 -4.53 -14.98 11.77
N VAL A 239 -4.60 -16.12 12.47
CA VAL A 239 -4.57 -17.44 11.83
C VAL A 239 -5.91 -17.74 11.19
N GLN A 240 -5.91 -18.08 9.90
CA GLN A 240 -7.12 -18.50 9.21
C GLN A 240 -7.32 -20.00 9.36
N LEU A 241 -8.57 -20.41 9.58
CA LEU A 241 -8.96 -21.81 9.75
C LEU A 241 -10.07 -22.16 8.78
N ARG A 242 -9.95 -23.31 8.12
CA ARG A 242 -11.02 -23.93 7.32
C ARG A 242 -11.33 -25.29 7.88
N ARG A 243 -12.56 -25.50 8.35
CA ARG A 243 -13.06 -26.83 8.66
C ARG A 243 -13.46 -27.50 7.35
N VAL A 244 -12.96 -28.69 7.11
CA VAL A 244 -13.21 -29.48 5.90
C VAL A 244 -13.79 -30.83 6.30
N ASP A 245 -15.06 -31.04 5.96
CA ASP A 245 -15.83 -32.26 6.20
C ASP A 245 -16.29 -32.85 4.87
N GLY A 246 -15.42 -33.66 4.26
CA GLY A 246 -15.64 -34.22 2.93
C GLY A 246 -15.73 -33.14 1.85
N THR A 247 -16.94 -32.86 1.37
CA THR A 247 -17.21 -31.84 0.33
C THR A 247 -17.57 -30.46 0.92
N SER A 248 -17.81 -30.37 2.23
CA SER A 248 -18.15 -29.10 2.88
C SER A 248 -16.89 -28.44 3.42
N VAL A 249 -16.73 -27.15 3.11
CA VAL A 249 -15.68 -26.30 3.64
C VAL A 249 -16.34 -25.12 4.36
N GLU A 250 -16.01 -24.93 5.63
CA GLU A 250 -16.53 -23.85 6.47
C GLU A 250 -15.37 -22.98 6.99
N ASP A 251 -15.50 -21.66 6.83
CA ASP A 251 -14.56 -20.70 7.43
C ASP A 251 -14.77 -20.63 8.95
N CYS A 252 -13.74 -21.06 9.68
CA CYS A 252 -13.71 -21.06 11.13
C CYS A 252 -12.73 -20.05 11.72
N SER A 253 -12.23 -19.13 10.91
CA SER A 253 -11.21 -18.17 11.32
C SER A 253 -11.76 -17.27 12.44
N GLY A 254 -11.02 -17.22 13.54
CA GLY A 254 -11.25 -16.25 14.62
C GLY A 254 -10.26 -15.10 14.54
N ILE A 255 -10.64 -13.93 15.04
CA ILE A 255 -9.73 -12.79 15.16
C ILE A 255 -8.97 -12.94 16.48
N ASN A 256 -7.74 -13.44 16.40
CA ASN A 256 -6.81 -13.48 17.52
C ASN A 256 -5.49 -12.85 17.05
N VAL A 257 -5.36 -11.55 17.26
CA VAL A 257 -4.31 -10.71 16.66
C VAL A 257 -3.12 -10.65 17.59
N GLU A 258 -2.11 -11.45 17.30
CA GLU A 258 -0.85 -11.48 18.06
C GLU A 258 0.36 -11.12 17.19
N HIS A 259 0.24 -11.25 15.86
CA HIS A 259 1.23 -10.70 14.92
C HIS A 259 0.90 -9.23 14.64
N THR A 260 1.92 -8.39 14.57
CA THR A 260 1.76 -6.97 14.22
C THR A 260 1.79 -6.74 12.70
N GLU A 261 2.21 -7.75 11.93
CA GLU A 261 2.21 -7.75 10.47
C GLU A 261 1.64 -9.07 9.91
N SER A 262 1.56 -9.18 8.57
CA SER A 262 1.10 -10.38 7.85
C SER A 262 1.80 -11.65 8.27
N ILE A 263 1.00 -12.68 8.57
CA ILE A 263 1.50 -14.03 8.78
C ILE A 263 2.02 -14.53 7.44
N VAL A 264 3.25 -15.02 7.43
CA VAL A 264 3.93 -15.53 6.23
C VAL A 264 3.98 -17.05 6.22
N ILE A 265 4.00 -17.70 7.37
CA ILE A 265 4.00 -19.17 7.49
C ILE A 265 3.00 -19.58 8.55
N ALA A 266 2.18 -20.58 8.25
CA ALA A 266 1.35 -21.28 9.23
C ALA A 266 1.60 -22.79 9.09
N LEU A 267 2.12 -23.40 10.14
CA LEU A 267 2.46 -24.82 10.21
C LEU A 267 1.68 -25.46 11.36
N VAL A 268 0.99 -26.56 11.13
CA VAL A 268 0.27 -27.27 12.20
C VAL A 268 0.82 -28.67 12.40
N ARG A 269 0.91 -29.09 13.67
CA ARG A 269 1.31 -30.43 14.08
C ARG A 269 0.45 -30.90 15.26
N GLY A 270 -0.49 -31.79 14.99
CA GLY A 270 -1.47 -32.22 15.98
C GLY A 270 -2.38 -31.05 16.37
N GLN A 271 -2.42 -30.71 17.66
CA GLN A 271 -3.15 -29.55 18.18
C GLN A 271 -2.29 -28.28 18.27
N GLN A 272 -1.01 -28.33 17.90
CA GLN A 272 -0.16 -27.15 17.97
C GLN A 272 -0.05 -26.48 16.61
N VAL A 273 -0.36 -25.19 16.55
CA VAL A 273 -0.20 -24.34 15.38
C VAL A 273 0.97 -23.40 15.63
N LEU A 274 1.88 -23.33 14.68
CA LEU A 274 3.02 -22.44 14.69
C LEU A 274 2.85 -21.44 13.55
N THR A 275 3.03 -20.17 13.87
CA THR A 275 2.94 -19.11 12.84
C THR A 275 4.12 -18.16 12.94
N SER A 276 4.56 -17.67 11.79
CA SER A 276 5.55 -16.62 11.68
C SER A 276 4.97 -15.42 10.94
N GLY A 277 5.23 -14.21 11.43
CA GLY A 277 4.87 -12.95 10.78
C GLY A 277 6.04 -12.30 10.05
N ARG A 278 5.73 -11.32 9.19
CA ARG A 278 6.73 -10.40 8.60
C ARG A 278 7.42 -9.52 9.64
N ASP A 279 6.75 -9.32 10.77
CA ASP A 279 7.28 -8.70 11.97
C ASP A 279 8.43 -9.50 12.61
N GLY A 280 8.77 -10.70 12.11
CA GLY A 280 9.80 -11.58 12.66
C GLY A 280 9.36 -12.33 13.91
N THR A 281 8.10 -12.20 14.33
CA THR A 281 7.55 -12.89 15.49
C THR A 281 7.22 -14.34 15.14
N LEU A 282 7.64 -15.27 16.00
CA LEU A 282 7.26 -16.68 15.93
C LEU A 282 6.36 -17.03 17.12
N ILE A 283 5.12 -17.46 16.83
CA ILE A 283 4.07 -17.68 17.83
C ILE A 283 3.57 -19.13 17.78
N LEU A 284 3.47 -19.75 18.95
CA LEU A 284 2.82 -21.03 19.18
C LEU A 284 1.39 -20.80 19.66
N TRP A 285 0.47 -21.55 19.07
CA TRP A 285 -0.96 -21.56 19.39
C TRP A 285 -1.43 -22.98 19.63
N ASN A 286 -2.51 -23.11 20.39
CA ASN A 286 -3.21 -24.36 20.63
C ASN A 286 -4.54 -24.38 19.85
N LEU A 287 -4.65 -25.29 18.88
CA LEU A 287 -5.83 -25.59 18.10
C LEU A 287 -6.75 -26.53 18.90
N LYS A 288 -7.93 -26.02 19.26
CA LYS A 288 -8.93 -26.74 20.04
C LYS A 288 -10.32 -26.57 19.44
N LEU A 289 -11.28 -27.31 19.98
CA LEU A 289 -12.70 -27.16 19.66
C LEU A 289 -13.34 -26.27 20.73
N ASP A 290 -14.17 -25.32 20.31
CA ASP A 290 -15.02 -24.56 21.20
C ASP A 290 -16.25 -25.38 21.66
N GLU A 291 -17.13 -24.77 22.47
CA GLU A 291 -18.35 -25.40 22.97
C GLU A 291 -19.30 -25.88 21.85
N ASN A 292 -19.22 -25.26 20.67
CA ASN A 292 -20.02 -25.58 19.49
C ASN A 292 -19.33 -26.56 18.53
N GLN A 293 -18.22 -27.20 18.95
CA GLN A 293 -17.41 -28.08 18.11
C GLN A 293 -16.78 -27.38 16.90
N LYS A 294 -16.56 -26.06 16.97
CA LYS A 294 -15.89 -25.26 15.95
C LYS A 294 -14.38 -25.18 16.25
N PRO A 295 -13.50 -25.41 15.27
CA PRO A 295 -12.06 -25.28 15.48
C PRO A 295 -11.67 -23.82 15.71
N VAL A 296 -10.90 -23.58 16.77
CA VAL A 296 -10.38 -22.27 17.17
C VAL A 296 -8.93 -22.39 17.60
N VAL A 297 -8.14 -21.33 17.40
CA VAL A 297 -6.77 -21.23 17.94
C VAL A 297 -6.74 -20.34 19.18
N ALA A 298 -6.12 -20.83 20.24
CA ALA A 298 -5.81 -20.06 21.44
C ALA A 298 -4.32 -19.71 21.46
N TYR A 299 -3.98 -18.47 21.76
CA TYR A 299 -2.59 -18.07 21.98
C TYR A 299 -1.99 -18.92 23.11
N GLU A 300 -0.82 -19.49 22.86
CA GLU A 300 -0.09 -20.28 23.87
C GLU A 300 1.15 -19.50 24.34
N LYS A 301 2.07 -19.18 23.42
CA LYS A 301 3.33 -18.49 23.76
C LYS A 301 3.98 -17.88 22.51
N LYS A 302 4.60 -16.71 22.65
CA LYS A 302 5.61 -16.20 21.69
C LYS A 302 6.93 -16.96 21.89
N LEU A 303 7.34 -17.73 20.89
CA LEU A 303 8.55 -18.56 20.95
C LEU A 303 9.82 -17.76 20.68
N ALA A 304 9.79 -16.83 19.73
CA ALA A 304 10.95 -16.04 19.35
C ALA A 304 10.56 -14.72 18.69
N GLN A 305 11.52 -13.79 18.67
CA GLN A 305 11.52 -12.59 17.84
C GLN A 305 12.82 -12.61 17.04
N PHE A 306 12.73 -12.61 15.72
CA PHE A 306 13.88 -12.51 14.84
C PHE A 306 13.99 -11.08 14.28
N GLU A 307 15.21 -10.69 13.93
CA GLU A 307 15.49 -9.41 13.24
C GLU A 307 15.00 -9.44 11.79
N SER A 308 14.91 -10.63 11.21
CA SER A 308 14.44 -10.88 9.85
C SER A 308 13.37 -11.97 9.87
N ALA A 309 12.32 -11.82 9.06
CA ALA A 309 11.20 -12.74 9.07
C ALA A 309 11.58 -14.12 8.49
N PRO A 310 11.18 -15.22 9.16
CA PRO A 310 11.33 -16.57 8.66
C PRO A 310 10.76 -16.79 7.25
N THR A 311 11.51 -17.50 6.41
CA THR A 311 11.13 -17.88 5.04
C THR A 311 10.73 -19.34 4.91
N ASP A 312 11.15 -20.20 5.85
CA ASP A 312 10.68 -21.59 5.94
C ASP A 312 10.83 -22.15 7.36
N LEU A 313 9.98 -23.13 7.71
CA LEU A 313 9.94 -23.78 9.03
C LEU A 313 9.83 -25.30 8.87
N LEU A 314 10.68 -26.06 9.58
CA LEU A 314 10.57 -27.52 9.67
C LEU A 314 10.58 -27.98 11.13
N TRP A 315 9.50 -28.63 11.56
CA TRP A 315 9.38 -29.16 12.91
C TRP A 315 9.68 -30.67 12.95
N GLU A 316 10.81 -31.03 13.58
CA GLU A 316 11.29 -32.41 13.71
C GLU A 316 11.48 -32.80 15.18
N GLY A 317 10.75 -33.80 15.66
CA GLY A 317 10.84 -34.22 17.07
C GLY A 317 10.65 -33.03 18.02
N ASN A 318 11.64 -32.79 18.88
CA ASN A 318 11.68 -31.66 19.83
C ASN A 318 12.45 -30.43 19.32
N LYS A 319 12.73 -30.35 18.02
CA LYS A 319 13.48 -29.27 17.39
C LYS A 319 12.65 -28.60 16.31
N LEU A 320 12.78 -27.29 16.22
CA LEU A 320 12.23 -26.49 15.15
C LEU A 320 13.38 -25.81 14.40
N TYR A 321 13.48 -26.09 13.12
CA TYR A 321 14.45 -25.50 12.20
C TYR A 321 13.80 -24.30 11.53
N VAL A 322 14.49 -23.17 11.56
CA VAL A 322 14.01 -21.87 11.07
C VAL A 322 15.01 -21.33 10.06
N ALA A 323 14.53 -21.08 8.84
CA ALA A 323 15.27 -20.37 7.80
C ALA A 323 14.88 -18.91 7.86
N LEU A 324 15.86 -18.00 7.88
CA LEU A 324 15.63 -16.56 7.86
C LEU A 324 15.94 -15.97 6.48
N SER A 325 15.32 -14.84 6.15
CA SER A 325 15.49 -14.18 4.84
C SER A 325 16.92 -13.69 4.57
N ASN A 326 17.75 -13.55 5.60
CA ASN A 326 19.17 -13.24 5.48
C ASN A 326 20.07 -14.47 5.29
N GLY A 327 19.50 -15.65 5.02
CA GLY A 327 20.22 -16.90 4.81
C GLY A 327 20.60 -17.66 6.09
N ALA A 328 20.38 -17.09 7.27
CA ALA A 328 20.72 -17.75 8.53
C ALA A 328 19.75 -18.90 8.86
N VAL A 329 20.30 -19.98 9.44
CA VAL A 329 19.53 -21.11 9.96
C VAL A 329 19.61 -21.16 11.49
N LYS A 330 18.45 -21.13 12.15
CA LYS A 330 18.32 -21.23 13.60
C LYS A 330 17.60 -22.51 14.00
N VAL A 331 18.00 -23.08 15.13
CA VAL A 331 17.32 -24.22 15.75
C VAL A 331 16.80 -23.84 17.11
N LEU A 332 15.49 -23.99 17.30
CA LEU A 332 14.79 -23.81 18.56
C LEU A 332 14.46 -25.17 19.18
N SER A 333 14.49 -25.26 20.51
CA SER A 333 13.91 -26.40 21.22
C SER A 333 12.41 -26.16 21.35
N MET A 334 11.62 -27.17 21.01
CA MET A 334 10.17 -27.11 21.23
C MET A 334 9.83 -27.66 22.63
N PRO A 335 8.78 -27.15 23.28
CA PRO A 335 8.31 -27.71 24.53
C PRO A 335 7.84 -29.16 24.32
N ALA A 336 8.24 -30.06 25.23
CA ALA A 336 7.75 -31.43 25.22
C ALA A 336 6.23 -31.43 25.46
N GLN A 337 5.48 -32.19 24.68
CA GLN A 337 4.02 -32.31 24.78
C GLN A 337 3.62 -32.73 26.21
N GLN A 338 3.14 -31.78 27.03
CA GLN A 338 2.67 -32.06 28.39
C GLN A 338 1.24 -32.58 28.34
N THR A 339 1.04 -33.80 28.85
CA THR A 339 -0.27 -34.32 29.24
C THR A 339 -0.58 -33.71 30.61
N GLU A 340 -1.59 -32.85 30.71
CA GLU A 340 -1.88 -32.09 31.94
C GLU A 340 -2.17 -32.99 33.15
N VAL A 341 -1.46 -32.74 34.26
CA VAL A 341 -1.98 -32.92 35.62
C VAL A 341 -1.63 -31.63 36.37
N ALA A 342 -2.67 -30.92 36.80
CA ALA A 342 -2.60 -29.65 37.51
C ALA A 342 -1.99 -29.80 38.91
N GLU A 343 -1.26 -28.77 39.37
CA GLU A 343 -1.38 -28.27 40.76
C GLU A 343 -0.69 -26.91 40.97
N GLU A 344 -1.34 -26.11 41.80
CA GLU A 344 -1.06 -24.72 42.18
C GLU A 344 0.20 -24.59 43.08
N THR A 345 0.84 -23.40 43.12
CA THR A 345 0.93 -22.52 44.31
C THR A 345 2.10 -21.49 44.28
N ASN A 346 1.71 -20.22 44.42
CA ASN A 346 2.20 -19.18 45.35
C ASN A 346 3.70 -18.92 45.66
N ALA A 347 4.09 -17.67 45.37
CA ALA A 347 4.56 -16.63 46.32
C ALA A 347 6.04 -16.16 46.35
N THR A 348 6.16 -14.82 46.21
CA THR A 348 6.94 -13.83 47.02
C THR A 348 8.44 -13.55 46.80
N ALA A 349 8.68 -12.37 46.17
CA ALA A 349 9.30 -11.13 46.71
C ALA A 349 10.81 -10.97 47.03
N LYS A 350 11.34 -9.83 46.52
CA LYS A 350 12.36 -8.85 47.05
C LYS A 350 13.60 -8.64 46.15
N SER A 351 13.80 -7.43 45.61
CA SER A 351 14.62 -6.27 46.09
C SER A 351 16.14 -6.51 45.89
N THR A 352 17.02 -5.61 45.40
CA THR A 352 17.16 -4.13 45.40
C THR A 352 18.32 -3.70 44.46
N ALA A 353 18.21 -2.47 43.89
CA ALA A 353 19.17 -1.34 43.70
C ALA A 353 20.69 -1.58 43.35
N LYS A 354 21.48 -0.75 42.62
CA LYS A 354 21.63 0.72 42.41
C LYS A 354 22.70 1.00 41.31
N VAL A 355 22.55 2.12 40.56
CA VAL A 355 23.50 3.26 40.24
C VAL A 355 24.86 2.91 39.54
N VAL A 356 25.36 3.60 38.49
CA VAL A 356 26.07 4.92 38.45
C VAL A 356 26.16 5.47 37.00
N ALA A 357 26.10 6.80 36.88
CA ALA A 357 26.23 7.64 35.69
C ALA A 357 27.69 8.05 35.37
N ALA A 358 27.96 8.57 34.16
CA ALA A 358 29.02 9.55 33.93
C ALA A 358 28.80 10.36 32.64
N ASP A 359 28.95 11.68 32.79
CA ASP A 359 28.88 12.75 31.78
C ASP A 359 30.11 12.82 30.85
N ASN A 360 29.98 13.53 29.71
CA ASN A 360 30.89 14.65 29.39
C ASN A 360 30.45 15.50 28.18
N ALA A 361 30.83 16.79 28.25
CA ALA A 361 30.41 17.92 27.43
C ALA A 361 31.33 18.22 26.22
N HIS A 362 30.82 19.00 25.25
CA HIS A 362 31.59 19.57 24.13
C HIS A 362 31.39 21.09 23.96
N SER A 363 32.44 21.73 23.45
CA SER A 363 32.65 23.17 23.26
C SER A 363 32.43 23.62 21.81
N LYS A 364 31.96 24.88 21.65
CA LYS A 364 31.63 25.61 20.39
C LYS A 364 32.83 25.93 19.49
N ALA A 365 32.58 26.09 18.18
CA ALA A 365 33.45 26.71 17.19
C ALA A 365 32.65 27.74 16.34
N ASP A 366 33.38 28.69 15.76
CA ASP A 366 32.97 30.01 15.28
C ASP A 366 32.43 30.07 13.82
N ASP A 367 31.64 31.12 13.57
CA ASP A 367 31.00 31.54 12.30
C ASP A 367 31.99 31.84 11.16
N PHE A 368 31.60 31.51 9.92
CA PHE A 368 32.25 31.96 8.68
C PHE A 368 31.28 32.80 7.82
N ASP A 369 31.76 33.95 7.37
CA ASP A 369 31.05 34.95 6.56
C ASP A 369 30.71 34.45 5.13
N ASP A 370 29.52 34.86 4.70
CA ASP A 370 28.81 34.50 3.46
C ASP A 370 29.04 35.61 2.42
N ASP A 371 30.06 35.49 1.55
CA ASP A 371 30.22 36.34 0.36
C ASP A 371 31.18 35.67 -0.65
N ASP A 372 30.64 34.95 -1.64
CA ASP A 372 31.14 34.90 -3.04
C ASP A 372 30.37 33.86 -3.88
N VAL A 373 29.10 34.14 -4.22
CA VAL A 373 28.46 33.60 -5.44
C VAL A 373 27.44 34.61 -5.98
N ASP A 374 27.70 35.19 -7.15
CA ASP A 374 26.81 36.14 -7.83
C ASP A 374 25.56 35.41 -8.40
N PHE A 375 24.40 35.61 -7.76
CA PHE A 375 23.07 35.14 -8.17
C PHE A 375 22.21 36.28 -8.75
N THR A 376 22.77 37.17 -9.56
CA THR A 376 22.02 38.29 -10.16
C THR A 376 21.23 37.90 -11.42
N HIS A 377 20.25 37.01 -11.26
CA HIS A 377 19.03 37.00 -12.07
C HIS A 377 17.90 36.60 -11.15
N GLN A 378 16.99 37.51 -10.79
CA GLN A 378 15.84 37.21 -9.94
C GLN A 378 14.92 36.20 -10.61
N PRO A 379 14.81 34.94 -10.12
CA PRO A 379 13.64 34.12 -10.36
C PRO A 379 12.65 34.38 -9.21
N THR A 380 11.40 34.00 -9.41
CA THR A 380 10.35 34.04 -8.37
C THR A 380 10.81 33.31 -7.10
N LYS A 381 10.43 33.82 -5.92
CA LYS A 381 10.71 33.18 -4.62
C LYS A 381 10.26 31.71 -4.68
N ASN A 382 11.14 30.78 -4.37
CA ASN A 382 10.76 29.39 -4.22
C ASN A 382 10.13 29.18 -2.85
N PRO A 383 8.82 28.87 -2.80
CA PRO A 383 8.10 28.79 -1.54
C PRO A 383 8.44 27.55 -0.71
N PHE A 384 9.14 26.56 -1.28
CA PHE A 384 9.55 25.35 -0.58
C PHE A 384 10.77 25.55 0.33
N ILE A 385 11.50 26.65 0.18
CA ILE A 385 12.78 26.93 0.87
C ILE A 385 12.63 28.04 1.93
N ASP A 386 11.43 28.59 2.11
CA ASP A 386 11.14 29.70 3.02
C ASP A 386 10.98 29.21 4.48
N ASP A 387 12.00 29.44 5.31
CA ASP A 387 12.12 28.90 6.68
C ASP A 387 11.63 29.91 7.75
N GLU A 388 10.46 30.50 7.53
CA GLU A 388 9.79 31.44 8.45
C GLU A 388 9.28 30.77 9.76
N ALA A 389 9.68 29.53 10.05
CA ALA A 389 9.24 28.76 11.22
C ALA A 389 10.29 28.68 12.34
N ALA A 390 11.43 29.38 12.21
CA ALA A 390 12.52 29.37 13.19
C ALA A 390 12.47 30.53 14.21
N ASP A 391 11.58 31.51 14.05
CA ASP A 391 11.64 32.79 14.81
C ASP A 391 10.71 32.90 16.05
N ASP A 392 10.05 31.81 16.49
CA ASP A 392 9.11 31.88 17.64
C ASP A 392 9.72 31.48 19.01
N ASP A 393 11.04 31.30 19.12
CA ASP A 393 11.73 31.08 20.41
C ASP A 393 12.26 32.41 21.02
N GLU A 394 11.38 33.38 21.27
CA GLU A 394 11.76 34.55 22.08
C GLU A 394 11.75 34.23 23.59
N VAL A 395 12.96 34.07 24.12
CA VAL A 395 13.29 34.05 25.54
C VAL A 395 13.03 35.44 26.15
N LEU A 396 11.89 35.63 26.81
CA LEU A 396 11.65 36.81 27.64
C LEU A 396 12.11 36.58 29.09
N ASN A 397 13.37 36.93 29.34
CA ASN A 397 13.90 37.14 30.68
C ASN A 397 13.81 38.64 31.02
N SER A 398 12.86 39.05 31.86
CA SER A 398 13.01 40.28 32.64
C SER A 398 12.31 40.16 33.99
N ASN A 399 13.13 40.17 35.04
CA ASN A 399 12.72 40.44 36.41
C ASN A 399 12.74 41.96 36.60
N PRO A 400 11.72 42.57 37.23
CA PRO A 400 11.98 43.13 38.55
C PRO A 400 10.78 43.05 39.51
N GLN A 401 10.97 42.32 40.62
CA GLN A 401 10.96 42.86 42.00
C GLN A 401 9.76 43.74 42.42
N ALA A 402 8.83 43.18 43.22
CA ALA A 402 8.59 43.54 44.64
C ALA A 402 7.19 43.15 45.15
N ASN A 403 7.20 42.43 46.28
CA ASN A 403 6.29 42.45 47.43
C ASN A 403 4.85 41.92 47.31
N GLY A 404 4.57 40.90 48.15
CA GLY A 404 3.26 40.67 48.75
C GLY A 404 2.93 39.19 49.00
N ASP A 405 3.29 38.71 50.19
CA ASP A 405 2.68 37.69 51.07
C ASP A 405 1.37 37.03 50.55
N VAL A 406 1.05 35.73 50.72
CA VAL A 406 0.80 35.02 52.00
C VAL A 406 0.75 33.48 51.79
N GLU A 407 1.36 32.75 52.73
CA GLU A 407 1.12 31.40 53.31
C GLU A 407 0.60 30.19 52.51
N TYR A 408 1.35 29.08 52.67
CA TYR A 408 0.97 27.69 52.43
C TYR A 408 0.09 27.15 53.56
N ASP A 409 -0.94 26.36 53.24
CA ASP A 409 -1.36 25.25 54.12
C ASP A 409 -1.76 24.02 53.29
N SER A 410 -1.42 22.88 53.87
CA SER A 410 -1.45 21.50 53.39
C SER A 410 -2.83 20.81 53.53
N ASP A 411 -2.91 19.67 52.84
CA ASP A 411 -3.85 18.55 53.02
C ASP A 411 -5.25 18.68 52.38
N ILE A 412 -5.61 17.68 51.56
CA ILE A 412 -6.71 16.71 51.83
C ILE A 412 -6.80 15.67 50.68
N SER A 413 -6.99 14.41 51.11
CA SER A 413 -7.12 13.17 50.34
C SER A 413 -8.40 13.05 49.49
N PRO A 414 -8.48 12.08 48.54
CA PRO A 414 -9.66 11.89 47.68
C PRO A 414 -10.82 11.19 48.40
N PRO A 415 -12.10 11.54 48.13
CA PRO A 415 -13.24 10.96 48.83
C PRO A 415 -13.75 9.66 48.21
N LYS A 416 -14.23 8.79 49.10
CA LYS A 416 -14.88 7.49 48.86
C LYS A 416 -16.36 7.66 48.49
N ALA A 417 -16.86 6.66 47.78
CA ALA A 417 -18.26 6.42 47.44
C ALA A 417 -19.03 5.73 48.59
N THR A 418 -20.29 6.13 48.76
CA THR A 418 -21.42 5.56 49.55
C THR A 418 -22.59 6.57 49.39
N ASP A 419 -23.88 6.30 49.29
CA ASP A 419 -24.78 5.14 49.43
C ASP A 419 -26.11 5.55 48.74
N TYR A 420 -26.93 4.59 48.30
CA TYR A 420 -28.39 4.79 48.29
C TYR A 420 -29.07 3.52 48.82
N ASP A 421 -29.85 3.75 49.88
CA ASP A 421 -30.63 2.80 50.66
C ASP A 421 -31.68 2.02 49.86
N SER A 422 -31.84 0.76 50.24
CA SER A 422 -33.04 -0.05 50.03
C SER A 422 -34.10 0.29 51.07
N ASP A 423 -35.37 0.17 50.69
CA ASP A 423 -36.38 -0.61 51.45
C ASP A 423 -37.68 -0.64 50.63
N ASP A 424 -38.13 -1.85 50.28
CA ASP A 424 -39.52 -2.30 50.44
C ASP A 424 -39.63 -3.74 49.91
N VAL A 425 -39.88 -4.66 50.84
CA VAL A 425 -40.28 -6.05 50.63
C VAL A 425 -41.80 -6.10 50.77
N ASP A 426 -42.50 -6.78 49.86
CA ASP A 426 -43.60 -7.68 50.21
C ASP A 426 -43.98 -8.63 49.06
N ASP A 427 -44.06 -9.90 49.47
CA ASP A 427 -44.94 -11.00 49.07
C ASP A 427 -44.83 -11.77 47.74
N ILE A 428 -44.83 -13.09 47.95
CA ILE A 428 -44.69 -14.25 47.08
C ILE A 428 -46.01 -14.54 46.35
N ASP A 429 -45.94 -14.87 45.05
CA ASP A 429 -46.88 -15.84 44.44
C ASP A 429 -46.22 -16.59 43.27
N ASP A 430 -46.37 -17.92 43.28
CA ASP A 430 -45.84 -18.90 42.33
C ASP A 430 -46.76 -19.01 41.10
N GLY A 431 -46.23 -18.89 39.88
CA GLY A 431 -47.04 -19.12 38.66
C GLY A 431 -46.36 -18.88 37.32
N ASP A 432 -45.57 -19.86 36.88
CA ASP A 432 -45.38 -20.34 35.49
C ASP A 432 -45.63 -19.36 34.30
N TYR A 433 -44.57 -18.74 33.75
CA TYR A 433 -44.46 -18.19 32.36
C TYR A 433 -42.95 -17.97 31.98
N PRO A 434 -42.59 -17.87 30.69
CA PRO A 434 -41.45 -18.55 30.05
C PRO A 434 -40.07 -17.94 30.32
N LEU A 435 -39.04 -18.79 30.15
CA LEU A 435 -37.62 -18.43 30.18
C LEU A 435 -37.34 -17.13 29.38
N PRO A 436 -36.66 -16.14 29.97
CA PRO A 436 -36.21 -14.96 29.25
C PRO A 436 -35.13 -15.38 28.26
N GLU A 437 -35.22 -14.84 27.04
CA GLU A 437 -34.15 -14.87 26.06
C GLU A 437 -32.85 -14.45 26.75
N ALA A 438 -31.85 -15.34 26.75
CA ALA A 438 -30.50 -14.96 27.05
C ALA A 438 -30.08 -13.93 25.99
N SER A 439 -30.07 -12.67 26.38
CA SER A 439 -29.55 -11.56 25.59
C SER A 439 -28.13 -11.89 25.17
N VAL A 440 -27.97 -12.20 23.90
CA VAL A 440 -26.69 -12.42 23.26
C VAL A 440 -25.87 -11.14 23.43
N LEU A 441 -24.71 -11.23 24.07
CA LEU A 441 -23.73 -10.14 24.12
C LEU A 441 -22.99 -10.06 22.76
N PHE A 442 -23.75 -9.88 21.66
CA PHE A 442 -23.21 -9.41 20.38
C PHE A 442 -22.98 -7.90 20.50
N GLY A 443 -21.81 -7.51 21.02
CA GLY A 443 -21.57 -6.14 21.47
C GLY A 443 -20.53 -5.32 20.70
N ALA A 444 -19.69 -5.91 19.83
CA ALA A 444 -18.76 -5.10 19.04
C ALA A 444 -19.49 -4.55 17.81
N LYS A 445 -20.00 -3.32 17.92
CA LYS A 445 -20.58 -2.58 16.79
C LYS A 445 -19.48 -2.33 15.76
N LEU A 446 -19.50 -3.06 14.65
CA LEU A 446 -18.55 -2.84 13.54
C LEU A 446 -18.52 -1.35 13.17
N PRO A 447 -17.34 -0.74 13.01
CA PRO A 447 -17.25 0.66 12.63
C PRO A 447 -17.97 0.90 11.30
N LYS A 448 -18.77 1.95 11.26
CA LYS A 448 -19.58 2.26 10.07
C LYS A 448 -18.70 2.83 8.97
N PRO A 449 -18.94 2.47 7.70
CA PRO A 449 -18.37 3.20 6.57
C PRO A 449 -18.68 4.69 6.70
N GLN A 450 -17.67 5.54 6.50
CA GLN A 450 -17.83 6.98 6.53
C GLN A 450 -18.82 7.43 5.46
N ALA A 451 -19.63 8.44 5.82
CA ALA A 451 -20.60 9.04 4.91
C ALA A 451 -19.89 9.87 3.84
N PRO A 452 -20.53 10.07 2.68
CA PRO A 452 -19.99 10.97 1.66
C PRO A 452 -19.99 12.43 2.13
N PHE A 453 -19.01 13.21 1.67
CA PHE A 453 -18.87 14.61 2.03
C PHE A 453 -18.23 15.44 0.91
N GLY A 454 -18.53 16.74 0.90
CA GLY A 454 -17.87 17.73 0.04
C GLY A 454 -16.62 18.32 0.71
N PRO A 455 -15.50 18.48 0.01
CA PRO A 455 -14.30 19.09 0.59
C PRO A 455 -14.59 20.48 1.17
N SER A 456 -14.21 20.69 2.43
CA SER A 456 -14.40 21.94 3.18
C SER A 456 -15.86 22.38 3.32
N ALA A 457 -16.84 21.48 3.18
CA ALA A 457 -18.26 21.76 3.37
C ALA A 457 -18.70 21.59 4.82
N THR A 458 -19.60 22.45 5.30
CA THR A 458 -20.17 22.34 6.66
C THR A 458 -21.47 21.53 6.65
N PRO A 459 -21.94 21.01 7.81
CA PRO A 459 -23.16 20.23 7.90
C PRO A 459 -24.41 20.84 7.24
N ILE A 460 -25.28 19.98 6.72
CA ILE A 460 -26.47 20.34 5.94
C ILE A 460 -27.58 20.98 6.79
N ASP A 461 -27.61 20.73 8.09
CA ASP A 461 -28.64 21.21 9.01
C ASP A 461 -28.48 22.68 9.42
N LEU A 462 -27.35 23.31 9.08
CA LEU A 462 -27.07 24.70 9.40
C LEU A 462 -27.87 25.67 8.52
N ALA A 463 -28.40 26.73 9.14
CA ALA A 463 -29.12 27.81 8.44
C ALA A 463 -28.22 28.63 7.51
N HIS A 464 -26.94 28.76 7.87
CA HIS A 464 -25.90 29.33 7.03
C HIS A 464 -24.78 28.32 6.95
N ARG A 465 -24.51 27.80 5.75
CA ARG A 465 -23.58 26.68 5.59
C ARG A 465 -22.67 26.90 4.39
N ILE A 466 -21.42 26.50 4.52
CA ILE A 466 -20.46 26.48 3.43
C ILE A 466 -20.74 25.23 2.60
N LEU A 467 -21.09 25.43 1.33
CA LEU A 467 -21.24 24.34 0.37
C LEU A 467 -19.87 23.85 -0.12
N CYS A 468 -18.92 24.76 -0.27
CA CYS A 468 -17.51 24.45 -0.51
C CYS A 468 -16.63 25.67 -0.21
N TRP A 469 -15.37 25.40 0.13
CA TRP A 469 -14.34 26.43 0.27
C TRP A 469 -13.01 25.88 -0.23
N ASN A 470 -12.51 26.44 -1.34
CA ASN A 470 -11.29 25.99 -2.00
C ASN A 470 -10.46 27.18 -2.53
N HIS A 471 -9.50 26.91 -3.42
CA HIS A 471 -8.61 27.91 -4.01
C HIS A 471 -9.34 29.02 -4.81
N ILE A 472 -10.50 28.74 -5.40
CA ILE A 472 -11.30 29.73 -6.15
C ILE A 472 -11.98 30.70 -5.18
N GLY A 473 -12.54 30.18 -4.09
CA GLY A 473 -13.30 30.98 -3.14
C GLY A 473 -14.18 30.14 -2.22
N THR A 474 -15.19 30.81 -1.66
CA THR A 474 -16.17 30.23 -0.74
C THR A 474 -17.57 30.38 -1.33
N ALA A 475 -18.33 29.28 -1.38
CA ALA A 475 -19.76 29.31 -1.67
C ALA A 475 -20.54 29.05 -0.38
N VAL A 476 -21.31 30.05 0.07
CA VAL A 476 -22.13 29.98 1.28
C VAL A 476 -23.60 29.95 0.88
N TRP A 477 -24.32 28.96 1.38
CA TRP A 477 -25.76 28.88 1.27
C TRP A 477 -26.41 29.53 2.50
N HIS A 478 -27.39 30.38 2.25
CA HIS A 478 -28.16 31.07 3.28
C HIS A 478 -29.63 30.66 3.18
N ARG A 479 -30.16 30.21 4.32
CA ARG A 479 -31.58 30.07 4.53
C ARG A 479 -32.24 31.44 4.52
N GLY A 480 -33.33 31.57 3.77
CA GLY A 480 -34.18 32.75 3.80
C GLY A 480 -35.02 32.84 5.07
N GLU A 481 -35.20 34.06 5.59
CA GLU A 481 -36.14 34.39 6.67
C GLU A 481 -37.29 35.24 6.09
N ASP A 482 -38.48 35.22 6.70
CA ASP A 482 -39.61 36.12 6.41
C ASP A 482 -39.92 36.34 4.91
N ASP A 483 -40.34 35.28 4.20
CA ASP A 483 -40.68 35.27 2.76
C ASP A 483 -39.52 35.54 1.77
N ILE A 484 -38.27 35.63 2.25
CA ILE A 484 -37.08 35.69 1.40
C ILE A 484 -36.71 34.26 0.97
N ARG A 485 -36.41 34.05 -0.32
CA ARG A 485 -35.97 32.75 -0.85
C ARG A 485 -34.52 32.44 -0.43
N ASP A 486 -34.21 31.16 -0.32
CA ASP A 486 -32.85 30.67 -0.10
C ASP A 486 -31.89 31.19 -1.18
N SER A 487 -30.61 31.31 -0.85
CA SER A 487 -29.64 31.92 -1.77
C SER A 487 -28.23 31.41 -1.55
N VAL A 488 -27.43 31.49 -2.61
CA VAL A 488 -26.01 31.13 -2.61
C VAL A 488 -25.18 32.38 -2.89
N ASP A 489 -24.24 32.64 -1.99
CA ASP A 489 -23.25 33.70 -2.09
C ASP A 489 -21.88 33.09 -2.42
N ILE A 490 -21.30 33.51 -3.55
CA ILE A 490 -19.95 33.15 -3.97
C ILE A 490 -19.03 34.33 -3.70
N THR A 491 -18.04 34.14 -2.84
CA THR A 491 -16.95 35.10 -2.58
C THR A 491 -15.65 34.52 -3.10
N PHE A 492 -14.97 35.25 -3.99
CA PHE A 492 -13.71 34.81 -4.60
C PHE A 492 -12.52 35.11 -3.70
N THR A 493 -11.54 34.22 -3.68
CA THR A 493 -10.26 34.42 -2.96
C THR A 493 -9.52 35.63 -3.55
N ASP A 494 -9.48 35.74 -4.87
CA ASP A 494 -8.93 36.89 -5.57
C ASP A 494 -10.04 37.87 -6.01
N SER A 495 -10.33 38.82 -5.13
CA SER A 495 -11.32 39.87 -5.39
C SER A 495 -10.92 40.87 -6.49
N ALA A 496 -9.67 40.84 -6.97
CA ALA A 496 -9.20 41.76 -8.00
C ALA A 496 -9.75 41.39 -9.39
N PHE A 497 -9.94 40.10 -9.66
CA PHE A 497 -10.36 39.59 -10.97
C PHE A 497 -11.83 39.15 -11.01
N SER A 498 -12.43 38.80 -9.87
CA SER A 498 -13.81 38.31 -9.83
C SER A 498 -14.63 39.01 -8.74
N ARG A 499 -15.81 39.49 -9.12
CA ARG A 499 -16.74 40.14 -8.20
C ARG A 499 -17.57 39.10 -7.46
N PRO A 500 -17.79 39.24 -6.14
CA PRO A 500 -18.72 38.39 -5.41
C PRO A 500 -20.09 38.35 -6.11
N THR A 501 -20.67 37.15 -6.18
CA THR A 501 -21.93 36.90 -6.90
C THR A 501 -22.92 36.24 -5.96
N ARG A 502 -24.18 36.70 -6.01
CA ARG A 502 -25.30 36.12 -5.27
C ARG A 502 -26.40 35.73 -6.25
N PHE A 503 -26.96 34.54 -6.06
CA PHE A 503 -28.14 34.10 -6.78
C PHE A 503 -29.11 33.36 -5.85
N THR A 504 -30.38 33.35 -6.23
CA THR A 504 -31.45 32.67 -5.49
C THR A 504 -31.39 31.18 -5.76
N ASP A 505 -31.42 30.37 -4.71
CA ASP A 505 -31.58 28.93 -4.80
C ASP A 505 -33.08 28.62 -4.90
N THR A 506 -33.49 28.15 -6.08
CA THR A 506 -34.87 27.70 -6.34
C THR A 506 -35.02 26.18 -6.33
N ALA A 507 -33.92 25.44 -6.16
CA ALA A 507 -33.87 24.00 -6.36
C ALA A 507 -33.56 23.21 -5.08
N GLY A 508 -33.01 23.88 -4.06
CA GLY A 508 -32.62 23.26 -2.78
C GLY A 508 -31.27 22.56 -2.88
N PHE A 509 -30.20 23.33 -3.08
CA PHE A 509 -28.86 22.79 -3.25
C PHE A 509 -28.30 22.20 -1.95
N ILE A 510 -27.88 20.94 -1.99
CA ILE A 510 -27.29 20.20 -0.88
C ILE A 510 -25.77 19.98 -1.06
N LEU A 511 -25.27 20.12 -2.28
CA LEU A 511 -23.87 19.95 -2.65
C LEU A 511 -23.42 21.13 -3.51
N GLY A 512 -22.15 21.52 -3.40
CA GLY A 512 -21.55 22.54 -4.26
C GLY A 512 -20.04 22.36 -4.41
N SER A 513 -19.49 22.83 -5.53
CA SER A 513 -18.05 22.98 -5.76
C SER A 513 -17.79 24.15 -6.70
N LEU A 514 -16.68 24.86 -6.49
CA LEU A 514 -16.20 25.93 -7.37
C LEU A 514 -14.97 25.46 -8.16
N GLY A 515 -14.86 25.85 -9.42
CA GLY A 515 -13.70 25.66 -10.29
C GLY A 515 -13.50 26.88 -11.17
N GLU A 516 -12.56 26.82 -12.10
CA GLU A 516 -12.08 27.95 -12.89
C GLU A 516 -13.19 28.57 -13.77
N ASP A 517 -14.05 27.73 -14.35
CA ASP A 517 -15.13 28.17 -15.26
C ASP A 517 -16.45 28.55 -14.57
N GLY A 518 -16.67 28.09 -13.34
CA GLY A 518 -17.97 28.22 -12.68
C GLY A 518 -18.13 27.40 -11.40
N GLY A 519 -19.32 27.48 -10.82
CA GLY A 519 -19.76 26.67 -9.69
C GLY A 519 -20.79 25.61 -10.09
N ILE A 520 -20.59 24.37 -9.66
CA ILE A 520 -21.56 23.28 -9.82
C ILE A 520 -22.29 23.04 -8.50
N PHE A 521 -23.62 22.89 -8.55
CA PHE A 521 -24.49 22.67 -7.41
C PHE A 521 -25.48 21.55 -7.69
N CYS A 522 -25.81 20.74 -6.69
CA CYS A 522 -26.72 19.59 -6.85
C CYS A 522 -27.77 19.53 -5.74
N THR A 523 -28.97 19.05 -6.08
CA THR A 523 -30.09 18.83 -5.16
C THR A 523 -30.15 17.38 -4.68
N ASP A 524 -30.98 17.10 -3.68
CA ASP A 524 -31.40 15.73 -3.40
C ASP A 524 -32.39 15.21 -4.47
N ILE A 525 -32.79 13.93 -4.39
CA ILE A 525 -33.84 13.33 -5.21
C ILE A 525 -35.16 14.07 -4.94
N ALA A 526 -35.95 14.30 -5.98
CA ALA A 526 -37.28 14.87 -5.84
C ALA A 526 -38.23 13.85 -5.18
N HIS A 527 -38.64 14.10 -3.94
CA HIS A 527 -39.67 13.31 -3.26
C HIS A 527 -41.06 13.71 -3.76
N SER A 528 -41.83 12.74 -4.24
CA SER A 528 -43.24 12.94 -4.59
C SER A 528 -44.09 12.87 -3.32
N ASP A 529 -43.99 13.86 -2.45
CA ASP A 529 -44.91 13.94 -1.31
C ASP A 529 -46.29 14.37 -1.80
N ASP A 530 -47.31 13.61 -1.40
CA ASP A 530 -48.74 13.76 -1.75
C ASP A 530 -49.40 14.99 -1.08
N ASN A 531 -48.64 16.06 -0.80
CA ASN A 531 -49.20 17.31 -0.31
C ASN A 531 -49.29 18.33 -1.44
N ASP A 532 -50.51 18.80 -1.67
CA ASP A 532 -50.88 19.90 -2.57
C ASP A 532 -50.26 21.24 -2.12
N ASP A 533 -48.93 21.35 -2.04
CA ASP A 533 -48.25 22.63 -1.88
C ASP A 533 -48.07 23.27 -3.25
N SER A 534 -48.69 24.44 -3.43
CA SER A 534 -48.72 25.24 -4.65
C SER A 534 -47.34 25.66 -5.18
N ASP A 535 -46.28 25.45 -4.40
CA ASP A 535 -44.94 25.96 -4.66
C ASP A 535 -44.11 25.00 -5.53
N ILE A 536 -44.43 23.70 -5.54
CA ILE A 536 -43.77 22.70 -6.42
C ILE A 536 -44.23 22.86 -7.88
N GLN A 537 -45.41 23.45 -8.09
CA GLN A 537 -45.94 23.75 -9.42
C GLN A 537 -45.05 24.75 -10.18
N GLU A 538 -44.41 25.68 -9.47
CA GLU A 538 -43.52 26.70 -10.07
C GLU A 538 -42.20 26.06 -10.57
N VAL A 539 -41.64 25.08 -9.83
CA VAL A 539 -40.41 24.37 -10.22
C VAL A 539 -40.62 23.54 -11.49
N ALA A 540 -41.75 22.84 -11.58
CA ALA A 540 -42.11 22.08 -12.79
C ALA A 540 -42.39 23.01 -13.99
N GLU A 541 -42.94 24.20 -13.77
CA GLU A 541 -43.20 25.19 -14.82
C GLU A 541 -41.92 25.92 -15.27
N VAL A 542 -40.96 26.18 -14.38
CA VAL A 542 -39.63 26.70 -14.75
C VAL A 542 -38.87 25.67 -15.57
N VAL A 543 -38.83 24.39 -15.13
CA VAL A 543 -38.20 23.29 -15.89
C VAL A 543 -38.90 23.02 -17.23
N ALA A 544 -40.22 23.23 -17.30
CA ALA A 544 -40.98 23.10 -18.54
C ALA A 544 -40.85 24.33 -19.47
N GLY A 545 -40.63 25.53 -18.92
CA GLY A 545 -40.52 26.79 -19.66
C GLY A 545 -39.29 26.87 -20.58
N PHE A 546 -38.26 26.06 -20.32
CA PHE A 546 -37.08 25.93 -21.18
C PHE A 546 -37.16 24.78 -22.21
N ARG A 547 -38.20 23.92 -22.15
CA ARG A 547 -38.45 22.90 -23.18
C ARG A 547 -39.32 23.49 -24.28
N MET A 548 -38.73 23.80 -25.45
CA MET A 548 -39.54 24.01 -26.65
C MET A 548 -40.31 22.70 -26.97
N ASP A 549 -41.63 22.85 -27.11
CA ASP A 549 -42.59 21.87 -27.65
C ASP A 549 -42.65 20.48 -27.01
N VAL A 550 -43.19 20.39 -25.78
CA VAL A 550 -43.87 19.16 -25.34
C VAL A 550 -45.27 19.49 -24.86
N THR A 551 -46.27 18.94 -25.55
CA THR A 551 -47.69 19.18 -25.27
C THR A 551 -48.09 18.70 -23.87
N LYS A 552 -48.85 19.55 -23.16
CA LYS A 552 -49.41 19.39 -21.80
C LYS A 552 -50.09 18.04 -21.49
N ALA A 553 -50.35 17.20 -22.50
CA ALA A 553 -51.06 15.93 -22.38
C ALA A 553 -50.18 14.74 -21.95
N THR A 554 -48.86 14.82 -22.12
CA THR A 554 -47.94 13.70 -21.80
C THR A 554 -47.49 13.70 -20.33
N LEU A 555 -47.64 14.83 -19.62
CA LEU A 555 -47.20 15.02 -18.23
C LEU A 555 -48.10 14.35 -17.18
N LYS A 556 -49.28 13.85 -17.54
CA LYS A 556 -50.23 13.25 -16.58
C LYS A 556 -50.00 11.76 -16.29
N LYS A 557 -48.94 11.14 -16.83
CA LYS A 557 -48.75 9.67 -16.73
C LYS A 557 -47.29 9.24 -16.52
N LYS A 558 -46.69 9.70 -15.42
CA LYS A 558 -45.64 8.98 -14.65
C LYS A 558 -45.31 9.80 -13.39
N ARG A 559 -45.92 9.45 -12.26
CA ARG A 559 -45.40 9.82 -10.94
C ARG A 559 -44.36 8.75 -10.58
N SER A 560 -43.13 8.91 -11.08
CA SER A 560 -41.92 8.25 -10.56
C SER A 560 -40.92 9.34 -10.21
N GLY A 561 -40.34 9.31 -9.01
CA GLY A 561 -39.48 10.37 -8.49
C GLY A 561 -38.28 10.65 -9.39
N ALA A 562 -38.17 11.89 -9.87
CA ALA A 562 -37.06 12.33 -10.70
C ALA A 562 -35.74 12.32 -9.90
N GLY A 563 -34.61 12.02 -10.55
CA GLY A 563 -33.28 12.05 -9.91
C GLY A 563 -32.85 13.46 -9.51
N SER A 564 -31.67 13.58 -8.89
CA SER A 564 -31.11 14.88 -8.48
C SER A 564 -30.98 15.86 -9.65
N THR A 565 -31.23 17.14 -9.40
CA THR A 565 -30.95 18.21 -10.35
C THR A 565 -29.54 18.73 -10.16
N ILE A 566 -28.82 18.90 -11.25
CA ILE A 566 -27.49 19.49 -11.37
C ILE A 566 -27.69 20.89 -11.94
N TYR A 567 -27.14 21.91 -11.29
CA TYR A 567 -27.13 23.29 -11.74
C TYR A 567 -25.69 23.78 -11.84
N PHE A 568 -25.37 24.47 -12.92
CA PHE A 568 -24.05 25.05 -13.15
C PHE A 568 -24.16 26.55 -13.34
N HIS A 569 -23.57 27.29 -12.39
CA HIS A 569 -23.44 28.73 -12.45
C HIS A 569 -22.11 29.08 -13.12
N ARG A 570 -22.16 29.45 -14.40
CA ARG A 570 -20.94 29.73 -15.17
C ARG A 570 -20.46 31.15 -14.85
N PHE A 571 -19.16 31.41 -14.65
CA PHE A 571 -18.72 32.78 -14.33
C PHE A 571 -18.75 33.70 -15.54
N GLU A 572 -18.29 33.20 -16.69
CA GLU A 572 -18.22 33.94 -17.95
C GLU A 572 -19.01 33.25 -19.07
N SER A 573 -19.70 34.01 -19.92
CA SER A 573 -20.46 33.48 -21.05
C SER A 573 -20.06 34.15 -22.36
N LEU A 574 -19.98 33.35 -23.43
CA LEU A 574 -19.85 33.84 -24.80
C LEU A 574 -21.17 34.37 -25.37
N GLY A 575 -22.30 33.99 -24.76
CA GLY A 575 -23.65 34.31 -25.20
C GLY A 575 -24.34 35.36 -24.32
N ALA A 576 -25.67 35.40 -24.39
CA ALA A 576 -26.46 36.28 -23.52
C ALA A 576 -26.34 35.83 -22.04
N LEU A 577 -26.15 36.78 -21.12
CA LEU A 577 -25.98 36.50 -19.69
C LEU A 577 -27.15 35.74 -19.04
N ARG A 578 -28.37 35.85 -19.60
CA ARG A 578 -29.55 35.11 -19.12
C ARG A 578 -29.52 33.61 -19.41
N ASP A 579 -28.75 33.20 -20.42
CA ASP A 579 -28.64 31.82 -20.91
C ASP A 579 -27.25 31.24 -20.54
N LYS A 580 -26.55 31.91 -19.61
CA LYS A 580 -25.21 31.57 -19.12
C LYS A 580 -25.17 30.24 -18.37
N ASP A 581 -26.18 30.04 -17.54
CA ASP A 581 -26.27 28.91 -16.63
C ASP A 581 -27.04 27.76 -17.28
N TRP A 582 -26.75 26.54 -16.85
CA TRP A 582 -27.46 25.35 -17.32
C TRP A 582 -27.84 24.45 -16.16
N TYR A 583 -28.84 23.60 -16.39
CA TYR A 583 -29.23 22.58 -15.45
C TYR A 583 -29.60 21.28 -16.18
N LEU A 584 -29.38 20.16 -15.50
CA LEU A 584 -29.68 18.80 -15.98
C LEU A 584 -30.26 17.99 -14.83
N THR A 585 -31.22 17.13 -15.12
CA THR A 585 -31.79 16.22 -14.12
C THR A 585 -31.24 14.81 -14.33
N LEU A 586 -30.73 14.19 -13.28
CA LEU A 586 -30.28 12.81 -13.30
C LEU A 586 -31.47 11.86 -13.55
N PRO A 587 -31.20 10.65 -14.09
CA PRO A 587 -32.23 9.62 -14.26
C PRO A 587 -33.01 9.32 -12.97
N ASP A 588 -34.27 8.90 -13.10
CA ASP A 588 -35.15 8.55 -11.97
C ASP A 588 -34.43 7.68 -10.92
N GLY A 589 -34.47 8.13 -9.67
CA GLY A 589 -33.86 7.46 -8.51
C GLY A 589 -32.33 7.52 -8.43
N GLU A 590 -31.65 8.24 -9.31
CA GLU A 590 -30.20 8.49 -9.22
C GLU A 590 -29.92 9.76 -8.42
N ARG A 591 -29.19 9.64 -7.31
CA ARG A 591 -28.85 10.73 -6.40
C ARG A 591 -27.43 11.23 -6.66
N ALA A 592 -27.24 12.54 -6.69
CA ALA A 592 -25.90 13.13 -6.61
C ALA A 592 -25.32 12.92 -5.19
N VAL A 593 -24.11 12.37 -5.12
CA VAL A 593 -23.40 12.10 -3.86
C VAL A 593 -22.27 13.11 -3.64
N GLY A 594 -21.66 13.60 -4.71
CA GLY A 594 -20.66 14.66 -4.69
C GLY A 594 -20.55 15.32 -6.07
N CYS A 595 -20.04 16.55 -6.11
CA CYS A 595 -19.79 17.26 -7.36
C CYS A 595 -18.44 17.98 -7.30
N ALA A 596 -17.81 18.11 -8.46
CA ALA A 596 -16.57 18.86 -8.65
C ALA A 596 -16.57 19.51 -10.03
N THR A 597 -15.77 20.55 -10.21
CA THR A 597 -15.62 21.22 -11.51
C THR A 597 -14.20 21.78 -11.61
N GLY A 598 -13.72 21.88 -12.84
CA GLY A 598 -12.41 22.46 -13.15
C GLY A 598 -12.46 23.26 -14.45
N GLU A 599 -11.33 23.33 -15.14
CA GLU A 599 -11.18 24.03 -16.41
C GLU A 599 -11.73 23.20 -17.57
N GLY A 600 -12.84 23.64 -18.16
CA GLY A 600 -13.48 23.02 -19.31
C GLY A 600 -14.46 21.87 -18.99
N TRP A 601 -14.58 21.46 -17.73
CA TRP A 601 -15.41 20.32 -17.34
C TRP A 601 -16.09 20.50 -15.97
N ALA A 602 -17.19 19.79 -15.78
CA ALA A 602 -17.86 19.57 -14.50
C ALA A 602 -18.16 18.08 -14.31
N ALA A 603 -18.23 17.59 -13.08
CA ALA A 603 -18.49 16.18 -12.80
C ALA A 603 -19.35 15.96 -11.56
N VAL A 604 -20.07 14.84 -11.58
CA VAL A 604 -20.92 14.38 -10.47
C VAL A 604 -20.65 12.90 -10.23
N ILE A 605 -20.43 12.55 -8.96
CA ILE A 605 -20.43 11.16 -8.50
C ILE A 605 -21.81 10.83 -7.94
N THR A 606 -22.35 9.65 -8.24
CA THR A 606 -23.76 9.34 -7.94
C THR A 606 -23.94 8.10 -7.06
N SER A 607 -25.13 7.94 -6.49
CA SER A 607 -25.52 6.77 -5.67
C SER A 607 -25.56 5.46 -6.46
N ARG A 608 -25.38 5.52 -7.79
CA ARG A 608 -25.23 4.34 -8.65
C ARG A 608 -23.76 3.99 -8.92
N ARG A 609 -22.83 4.62 -8.19
CA ARG A 609 -21.38 4.50 -8.38
C ARG A 609 -20.94 4.92 -9.79
N PHE A 610 -21.56 5.96 -10.34
CA PHE A 610 -21.12 6.56 -11.59
C PHE A 610 -20.33 7.83 -11.33
N LEU A 611 -19.23 7.99 -12.06
CA LEU A 611 -18.64 9.29 -12.35
C LEU A 611 -19.21 9.77 -13.69
N ARG A 612 -19.94 10.88 -13.67
CA ARG A 612 -20.52 11.53 -14.85
C ARG A 612 -19.77 12.82 -15.13
N ILE A 613 -19.26 12.98 -16.35
CA ILE A 613 -18.52 14.17 -16.77
C ILE A 613 -19.39 14.98 -17.73
N PHE A 614 -19.32 16.29 -17.61
CA PHE A 614 -19.97 17.28 -18.45
C PHE A 614 -18.94 18.30 -18.91
N SER A 615 -19.14 18.93 -20.06
CA SER A 615 -18.40 20.15 -20.38
C SER A 615 -18.91 21.34 -19.57
N SER A 616 -18.12 22.40 -19.43
CA SER A 616 -18.58 23.65 -18.80
C SER A 616 -19.78 24.30 -19.50
N GLY A 617 -20.11 23.87 -20.73
CA GLY A 617 -21.30 24.28 -21.47
C GLY A 617 -22.53 23.38 -21.27
N GLY A 618 -22.43 22.31 -20.46
CA GLY A 618 -23.54 21.41 -20.16
C GLY A 618 -23.70 20.22 -21.12
N ASN A 619 -22.73 19.98 -22.02
CA ASN A 619 -22.76 18.77 -22.85
C ASN A 619 -22.38 17.55 -22.01
N GLN A 620 -23.15 16.47 -22.12
CA GLN A 620 -22.85 15.22 -21.42
C GLN A 620 -21.66 14.51 -22.08
N GLY A 621 -20.70 14.10 -21.26
CA GLY A 621 -19.50 13.37 -21.64
C GLY A 621 -19.51 11.91 -21.17
N GLY A 622 -18.34 11.41 -20.80
CA GLY A 622 -18.16 10.03 -20.34
C GLY A 622 -18.91 9.71 -19.05
N VAL A 623 -19.37 8.47 -18.95
CA VAL A 623 -19.95 7.88 -17.72
C VAL A 623 -19.18 6.61 -17.40
N THR A 624 -18.51 6.59 -16.25
CA THR A 624 -17.65 5.48 -15.83
C THR A 624 -18.09 4.92 -14.48
N TRP A 625 -17.85 3.62 -14.29
CA TRP A 625 -18.10 2.94 -13.01
C TRP A 625 -17.00 3.29 -12.00
N LEU A 626 -17.42 3.45 -10.74
CA LEU A 626 -16.56 3.42 -9.56
C LEU A 626 -16.61 2.02 -8.95
N ASP A 627 -15.47 1.53 -8.47
CA ASP A 627 -15.34 0.17 -7.94
C ASP A 627 -15.95 0.02 -6.54
N GLY A 628 -16.32 1.13 -5.89
CA GLY A 628 -16.95 1.16 -4.57
C GLY A 628 -17.87 2.36 -4.35
N GLU A 629 -18.52 2.39 -3.19
CA GLU A 629 -19.43 3.48 -2.83
C GLU A 629 -18.66 4.81 -2.69
N PRO A 630 -19.04 5.87 -3.43
CA PRO A 630 -18.32 7.13 -3.42
C PRO A 630 -18.37 7.81 -2.06
N VAL A 631 -17.22 8.34 -1.63
CA VAL A 631 -17.07 9.16 -0.43
C VAL A 631 -16.97 10.63 -0.81
N THR A 632 -16.01 10.99 -1.66
CA THR A 632 -15.76 12.41 -1.97
C THR A 632 -15.12 12.54 -3.35
N VAL A 633 -15.24 13.75 -3.91
CA VAL A 633 -14.66 14.12 -5.21
C VAL A 633 -14.07 15.53 -5.09
N ALA A 634 -12.91 15.74 -5.69
CA ALA A 634 -12.30 17.05 -5.85
C ALA A 634 -11.89 17.28 -7.30
N GLY A 635 -11.81 18.55 -7.69
CA GLY A 635 -11.42 18.97 -9.04
C GLY A 635 -10.53 20.20 -8.99
N ARG A 636 -9.56 20.27 -9.91
CA ARG A 636 -8.76 21.47 -10.17
C ARG A 636 -8.12 21.37 -11.56
N GLY A 637 -8.14 22.47 -12.33
CA GLY A 637 -7.67 22.48 -13.71
C GLY A 637 -8.31 21.33 -14.49
N ARG A 638 -7.49 20.47 -15.10
CA ARG A 638 -7.96 19.32 -15.89
C ARG A 638 -8.26 18.04 -15.10
N PHE A 639 -7.92 17.99 -13.81
CA PHE A 639 -7.92 16.74 -13.05
C PHE A 639 -9.12 16.60 -12.11
N ILE A 640 -9.64 15.38 -12.05
CA ILE A 640 -10.66 14.91 -11.11
C ILE A 640 -10.03 13.88 -10.20
N SER A 641 -10.24 13.98 -8.90
CA SER A 641 -9.97 12.90 -7.96
C SER A 641 -11.26 12.40 -7.34
N VAL A 642 -11.46 11.08 -7.31
CA VAL A 642 -12.61 10.44 -6.66
C VAL A 642 -12.10 9.44 -5.64
N PHE A 643 -12.67 9.46 -4.44
CA PHE A 643 -12.38 8.51 -3.37
C PHE A 643 -13.63 7.69 -3.05
N TYR A 644 -13.48 6.38 -2.90
CA TYR A 644 -14.59 5.46 -2.69
C TYR A 644 -14.17 4.29 -1.79
N HIS A 645 -15.15 3.62 -1.17
CA HIS A 645 -14.91 2.51 -0.26
C HIS A 645 -14.36 1.28 -0.99
N ARG A 646 -13.16 0.83 -0.64
CA ARG A 646 -12.58 -0.43 -1.11
C ARG A 646 -13.23 -1.64 -0.43
N CYS A 647 -13.39 -1.54 0.89
CA CYS A 647 -14.02 -2.57 1.72
C CYS A 647 -14.56 -1.95 3.02
N ALA A 648 -15.07 -2.79 3.92
CA ALA A 648 -15.53 -2.35 5.24
C ALA A 648 -14.36 -1.75 6.06
N PRO A 649 -14.63 -0.77 6.94
CA PRO A 649 -13.60 -0.25 7.85
C PRO A 649 -13.00 -1.34 8.73
N LEU A 650 -11.75 -1.13 9.14
CA LEU A 650 -11.08 -2.00 10.11
C LEU A 650 -11.77 -1.94 11.48
N PRO A 651 -11.59 -2.96 12.35
CA PRO A 651 -12.19 -2.97 13.69
C PRO A 651 -11.81 -1.77 14.57
N ASP A 652 -10.64 -1.17 14.34
CA ASP A 652 -10.16 0.03 15.03
C ASP A 652 -10.84 1.34 14.56
N GLY A 653 -11.66 1.27 13.49
CA GLY A 653 -12.34 2.42 12.89
C GLY A 653 -11.71 2.94 11.60
N THR A 654 -10.50 2.48 11.25
CA THR A 654 -9.76 2.94 10.07
C THR A 654 -10.56 2.66 8.80
N GLN A 655 -10.83 3.70 8.02
CA GLN A 655 -11.53 3.55 6.74
C GLN A 655 -10.61 2.91 5.69
N LYS A 656 -11.18 2.11 4.78
CA LYS A 656 -10.45 1.49 3.67
C LYS A 656 -10.99 2.02 2.35
N LEU A 657 -10.26 2.96 1.77
CA LEU A 657 -10.67 3.69 0.58
C LEU A 657 -9.68 3.46 -0.56
N ASP A 658 -10.17 3.51 -1.78
CA ASP A 658 -9.36 3.63 -2.99
C ASP A 658 -9.57 5.03 -3.59
N TYR A 659 -8.58 5.49 -4.38
CA TYR A 659 -8.63 6.73 -5.13
C TYR A 659 -8.59 6.47 -6.64
N LEU A 660 -9.20 7.37 -7.40
CA LEU A 660 -9.11 7.47 -8.85
C LEU A 660 -8.70 8.90 -9.21
N LEU A 661 -7.54 9.07 -9.84
CA LEU A 661 -7.11 10.33 -10.44
C LEU A 661 -7.34 10.26 -11.96
N TYR A 662 -8.17 11.15 -12.47
CA TYR A 662 -8.66 11.15 -13.85
C TYR A 662 -8.40 12.49 -14.53
N ASP A 663 -7.89 12.47 -15.75
CA ASP A 663 -7.75 13.66 -16.58
C ASP A 663 -9.02 13.83 -17.42
N ALA A 664 -9.83 14.82 -17.06
CA ALA A 664 -11.14 15.09 -17.66
C ALA A 664 -11.05 15.58 -19.11
N ILE A 665 -9.93 16.21 -19.50
CA ILE A 665 -9.76 16.75 -20.84
C ILE A 665 -9.39 15.62 -21.80
N SER A 666 -8.42 14.77 -21.42
CA SER A 666 -8.00 13.64 -22.26
C SER A 666 -8.82 12.37 -22.06
N ASN A 667 -9.75 12.37 -21.09
CA ASN A 667 -10.59 11.23 -20.72
C ASN A 667 -9.80 9.95 -20.38
N ARG A 668 -8.67 10.09 -19.67
CA ARG A 668 -7.82 8.96 -19.26
C ARG A 668 -7.66 8.90 -17.74
N THR A 669 -7.53 7.69 -17.22
CA THR A 669 -7.04 7.50 -15.85
C THR A 669 -5.56 7.85 -15.80
N VAL A 670 -5.17 8.70 -14.86
CA VAL A 670 -3.76 9.03 -14.56
C VAL A 670 -3.21 8.05 -13.55
N ALA A 671 -3.93 7.84 -12.45
CA ALA A 671 -3.55 6.93 -11.37
C ALA A 671 -4.80 6.35 -10.70
N ARG A 672 -4.66 5.17 -10.13
CA ARG A 672 -5.67 4.56 -9.25
C ARG A 672 -4.97 3.65 -8.25
N GLY A 673 -5.51 3.52 -7.05
CA GLY A 673 -4.95 2.63 -6.05
C GLY A 673 -5.53 2.86 -4.66
N PRO A 674 -4.99 2.18 -3.64
CA PRO A 674 -5.41 2.37 -2.26
C PRO A 674 -5.03 3.74 -1.72
N LEU A 675 -5.92 4.30 -0.90
CA LEU A 675 -5.60 5.41 0.00
C LEU A 675 -4.93 4.86 1.25
N SER A 676 -3.64 4.57 1.15
CA SER A 676 -2.85 3.96 2.23
C SER A 676 -2.48 4.92 3.36
N CYS A 677 -2.72 6.22 3.21
CA CYS A 677 -2.24 7.26 4.13
C CYS A 677 -3.25 7.70 5.19
N LEU A 678 -4.15 6.81 5.62
CA LEU A 678 -5.01 7.05 6.78
C LEU A 678 -4.37 6.43 8.02
N CYS A 679 -4.22 7.20 9.09
CA CYS A 679 -3.78 6.66 10.38
C CYS A 679 -4.78 5.68 10.99
N THR A 680 -4.30 4.89 11.94
CA THR A 680 -5.11 3.96 12.75
C THR A 680 -6.30 4.68 13.39
N GLY A 681 -7.49 4.13 13.17
CA GLY A 681 -8.75 4.65 13.68
C GLY A 681 -9.25 5.91 12.97
N SER A 682 -8.58 6.37 11.91
CA SER A 682 -8.90 7.62 11.23
C SER A 682 -9.80 7.45 10.01
N SER A 683 -10.44 8.54 9.63
CA SER A 683 -11.27 8.66 8.43
C SER A 683 -10.74 9.78 7.54
N LEU A 684 -11.12 9.78 6.26
CA LEU A 684 -10.75 10.85 5.35
C LEU A 684 -11.57 12.09 5.70
N SER A 685 -10.91 13.22 5.97
CA SER A 685 -11.57 14.47 6.38
C SER A 685 -11.54 15.54 5.30
N TRP A 686 -10.53 15.52 4.43
CA TRP A 686 -10.42 16.46 3.32
C TRP A 686 -9.54 15.90 2.18
N VAL A 687 -9.82 16.34 0.96
CA VAL A 687 -8.99 16.10 -0.23
C VAL A 687 -8.94 17.36 -1.07
N GLY A 688 -7.84 17.56 -1.79
CA GLY A 688 -7.71 18.70 -2.68
C GLY A 688 -6.42 18.68 -3.48
N PHE A 689 -6.26 19.69 -4.32
CA PHE A 689 -5.10 19.81 -5.20
C PHE A 689 -4.27 21.04 -4.84
N MET A 690 -2.96 20.89 -4.89
CA MET A 690 -2.01 22.00 -4.90
C MET A 690 -2.10 22.80 -6.21
N ASN A 691 -1.41 23.94 -6.27
CA ASN A 691 -1.33 24.79 -7.46
C ASN A 691 -0.57 24.17 -8.64
N ASP A 692 0.27 23.16 -8.38
CA ASP A 692 0.91 22.33 -9.40
C ASP A 692 0.08 21.08 -9.77
N PHE A 693 -1.16 21.00 -9.29
CA PHE A 693 -2.08 19.86 -9.45
C PHE A 693 -1.67 18.57 -8.74
N SER A 694 -0.72 18.60 -7.80
CA SER A 694 -0.45 17.47 -6.92
C SER A 694 -1.65 17.20 -6.00
N LEU A 695 -2.07 15.93 -5.92
CA LEU A 695 -3.23 15.51 -5.12
C LEU A 695 -2.85 15.31 -3.64
N LEU A 696 -3.70 15.81 -2.75
CA LEU A 696 -3.54 15.73 -1.30
C LEU A 696 -4.74 15.06 -0.63
N ALA A 697 -4.48 14.37 0.47
CA ALA A 697 -5.47 13.80 1.38
C ALA A 697 -5.12 14.15 2.83
N PHE A 698 -6.12 14.57 3.61
CA PHE A 698 -6.00 14.92 5.03
C PHE A 698 -6.95 14.07 5.86
N ASP A 699 -6.45 13.45 6.92
CA ASP A 699 -7.23 12.56 7.76
C ASP A 699 -7.67 13.21 9.09
N THR A 700 -8.56 12.54 9.81
CA THR A 700 -9.09 13.06 11.09
C THR A 700 -8.07 13.10 12.23
N SER A 701 -6.95 12.38 12.12
CA SER A 701 -5.83 12.48 13.06
C SER A 701 -4.95 13.70 12.80
N GLY A 702 -5.09 14.35 11.65
CA GLY A 702 -4.38 15.57 11.31
C GLY A 702 -3.11 15.33 10.49
N MET A 703 -3.02 14.20 9.80
CA MET A 703 -1.97 13.91 8.83
C MET A 703 -2.39 14.33 7.43
N LEU A 704 -1.53 15.12 6.78
CA LEU A 704 -1.63 15.47 5.36
C LEU A 704 -0.63 14.65 4.56
N SER A 705 -1.09 14.02 3.49
CA SER A 705 -0.25 13.24 2.58
C SER A 705 -0.49 13.64 1.13
N MET A 706 0.54 13.52 0.31
CA MET A 706 0.56 13.84 -1.11
C MET A 706 0.71 12.57 -1.94
N LEU A 707 -0.05 12.46 -3.02
CA LEU A 707 0.15 11.41 -4.01
C LEU A 707 1.33 11.81 -4.91
N ALA A 708 2.40 11.03 -4.87
CA ALA A 708 3.62 11.28 -5.61
C ALA A 708 4.04 10.06 -6.43
N SER A 709 4.72 10.31 -7.54
CA SER A 709 5.31 9.24 -8.35
C SER A 709 6.74 8.95 -7.89
N SER A 710 7.11 7.68 -7.82
CA SER A 710 8.49 7.23 -7.60
C SER A 710 9.39 7.83 -8.68
N CYS A 711 10.44 8.52 -8.25
CA CYS A 711 11.36 9.24 -9.13
C CYS A 711 12.17 8.24 -9.98
N GLY A 712 11.99 8.25 -11.30
CA GLY A 712 12.80 7.47 -12.26
C GLY A 712 12.02 6.55 -13.19
N ASP A 713 10.78 6.21 -12.84
CA ASP A 713 9.89 5.41 -13.68
C ASP A 713 8.98 6.30 -14.54
N ALA A 714 8.63 5.83 -15.74
CA ALA A 714 7.69 6.53 -16.59
C ALA A 714 6.33 6.68 -15.88
N PRO A 715 5.68 7.87 -15.87
CA PRO A 715 4.40 8.11 -15.21
C PRO A 715 3.26 7.19 -15.69
N SER A 716 3.46 6.48 -16.81
CA SER A 716 2.57 5.47 -17.35
C SER A 716 2.60 4.12 -16.62
N ASN A 717 3.56 3.89 -15.71
CA ASN A 717 3.69 2.64 -14.99
C ASN A 717 2.65 2.57 -13.83
N PRO A 718 1.70 1.62 -13.81
CA PRO A 718 0.61 1.58 -12.82
C PRO A 718 1.05 1.45 -11.35
N GLY A 719 2.31 1.05 -11.09
CA GLY A 719 2.88 0.91 -9.74
C GLY A 719 3.69 2.10 -9.22
N CYS A 720 3.82 3.19 -9.99
CA CYS A 720 4.72 4.29 -9.61
C CYS A 720 4.15 5.25 -8.56
N TRP A 721 2.85 5.19 -8.23
CA TRP A 721 2.19 6.19 -7.38
C TRP A 721 2.06 5.76 -5.92
N GLU A 722 2.57 6.58 -5.00
CA GLU A 722 2.58 6.35 -3.57
C GLU A 722 2.09 7.58 -2.79
N TRP A 723 1.61 7.37 -1.56
CA TRP A 723 1.22 8.47 -0.68
C TRP A 723 2.34 8.81 0.29
N VAL A 724 2.87 10.03 0.19
CA VAL A 724 3.97 10.53 1.03
C VAL A 724 3.42 11.50 2.07
N PRO A 725 3.72 11.32 3.38
CA PRO A 725 3.27 12.26 4.41
C PRO A 725 4.04 13.59 4.29
N VAL A 726 3.31 14.71 4.26
CA VAL A 726 3.88 16.05 4.02
C VAL A 726 3.62 17.05 5.15
N LEU A 727 2.68 16.79 6.05
CA LEU A 727 2.45 17.62 7.23
C LEU A 727 1.74 16.81 8.34
N ASP A 728 2.31 16.85 9.54
CA ASP A 728 1.65 16.42 10.77
C ASP A 728 1.19 17.66 11.56
N THR A 729 -0.12 17.81 11.73
CA THR A 729 -0.69 18.95 12.47
C THR A 729 -0.85 18.70 13.96
N VAL A 730 -0.66 17.47 14.45
CA VAL A 730 -0.81 17.13 15.88
C VAL A 730 0.15 17.95 16.74
N GLY A 731 1.41 18.08 16.29
CA GLY A 731 2.42 18.89 16.98
C GLY A 731 2.16 20.40 16.96
N LEU A 732 1.21 20.88 16.15
CA LEU A 732 0.88 22.30 16.01
C LEU A 732 -0.32 22.72 16.87
N ARG A 733 -1.00 21.76 17.50
CA ARG A 733 -2.16 22.01 18.36
C ARG A 733 -1.73 22.64 19.68
N LYS A 734 -2.51 23.61 20.19
CA LYS A 734 -2.29 24.18 21.53
C LYS A 734 -2.99 23.35 22.62
N SER A 735 -4.11 22.73 22.27
CA SER A 735 -4.88 21.80 23.11
C SER A 735 -5.18 20.51 22.35
N SER A 736 -5.43 19.41 23.07
CA SER A 736 -5.84 18.12 22.46
C SER A 736 -7.11 18.24 21.61
N ASP A 737 -8.00 19.15 22.00
CA ASP A 737 -9.30 19.37 21.36
C ASP A 737 -9.22 20.37 20.19
N ASP A 738 -8.04 20.91 19.90
CA ASP A 738 -7.84 21.77 18.74
C ASP A 738 -7.69 20.91 17.48
N SER A 739 -8.20 21.43 16.36
CA SER A 739 -8.10 20.79 15.05
C SER A 739 -7.93 21.84 13.95
N HIS A 740 -7.68 21.40 12.73
CA HIS A 740 -7.50 22.27 11.57
C HIS A 740 -8.52 21.91 10.51
N TRP A 741 -9.27 22.90 10.04
CA TRP A 741 -10.23 22.74 8.94
C TRP A 741 -9.56 23.11 7.61
N PRO A 742 -9.18 22.14 6.77
CA PRO A 742 -8.44 22.43 5.54
C PRO A 742 -9.31 23.19 4.55
N ILE A 743 -8.69 24.09 3.77
CA ILE A 743 -9.36 24.84 2.70
C ILE A 743 -8.69 24.54 1.36
N THR A 744 -7.38 24.79 1.29
CA THR A 744 -6.59 24.61 0.07
C THR A 744 -5.13 24.42 0.45
N ALA A 745 -4.34 23.86 -0.46
CA ALA A 745 -2.89 23.91 -0.38
C ALA A 745 -2.34 24.71 -1.54
N VAL A 746 -1.35 25.55 -1.24
CA VAL A 746 -0.67 26.40 -2.21
C VAL A 746 0.78 26.51 -1.75
N ASP A 747 1.73 26.33 -2.67
CA ASP A 747 3.12 26.69 -2.42
C ASP A 747 3.73 26.00 -1.19
N GLY A 748 3.47 24.70 -1.02
CA GLY A 748 3.98 23.91 0.11
C GLY A 748 3.37 24.29 1.46
N LYS A 749 2.24 25.00 1.48
CA LYS A 749 1.53 25.40 2.70
C LYS A 749 0.07 24.93 2.65
N LEU A 750 -0.41 24.35 3.75
CA LEU A 750 -1.82 24.06 3.98
C LEU A 750 -2.50 25.30 4.53
N VAL A 751 -3.43 25.88 3.77
CA VAL A 751 -4.31 26.95 4.25
C VAL A 751 -5.53 26.32 4.90
N CYS A 752 -5.78 26.66 6.16
CA CYS A 752 -6.84 26.07 6.98
C CYS A 752 -7.43 27.09 7.96
N VAL A 753 -8.59 26.78 8.55
CA VAL A 753 -9.12 27.49 9.74
C VAL A 753 -8.71 26.71 10.98
N PRO A 754 -7.94 27.29 11.92
CA PRO A 754 -7.70 26.67 13.22
C PRO A 754 -9.00 26.65 14.03
N LEU A 755 -9.43 25.45 14.42
CA LEU A 755 -10.60 25.23 15.26
C LEU A 755 -10.14 24.97 16.69
N LYS A 756 -10.71 25.71 17.65
CA LYS A 756 -10.30 25.66 19.06
C LYS A 756 -11.39 25.08 19.94
N GLY A 757 -10.98 24.34 20.96
CA GLY A 757 -11.89 23.86 22.02
C GLY A 757 -13.00 22.94 21.52
N GLY A 758 -12.69 22.02 20.60
CA GLY A 758 -13.62 20.99 20.13
C GLY A 758 -14.65 21.46 19.10
N VAL A 759 -14.55 22.70 18.60
CA VAL A 759 -15.34 23.16 17.45
C VAL A 759 -15.00 22.29 16.24
N GLN A 760 -16.02 21.78 15.53
CA GLN A 760 -15.84 20.83 14.43
C GLN A 760 -15.79 21.47 13.05
N TYR A 761 -16.30 22.69 12.90
CA TYR A 761 -16.36 23.40 11.62
C TYR A 761 -16.40 24.92 11.82
N PRO A 762 -15.96 25.72 10.82
CA PRO A 762 -16.03 27.17 10.89
C PRO A 762 -17.47 27.70 10.83
N ASP A 763 -17.72 28.82 11.52
CA ASP A 763 -18.98 29.54 11.46
C ASP A 763 -19.09 30.32 10.12
N ALA A 764 -20.10 29.97 9.31
CA ALA A 764 -20.32 30.57 7.99
C ALA A 764 -20.89 32.00 8.04
N THR A 765 -21.39 32.47 9.19
CA THR A 765 -21.96 33.81 9.33
C THR A 765 -20.90 34.91 9.35
N ARG A 766 -19.65 34.56 9.63
CA ARG A 766 -18.50 35.47 9.67
C ARG A 766 -17.40 34.90 8.79
N ARG A 767 -16.57 35.76 8.22
CA ARG A 767 -15.38 35.30 7.50
C ARG A 767 -14.36 34.72 8.50
N PRO A 768 -14.08 33.41 8.48
CA PRO A 768 -13.16 32.79 9.43
C PRO A 768 -11.72 33.25 9.18
N VAL A 769 -10.92 33.30 10.25
CA VAL A 769 -9.49 33.62 10.15
C VAL A 769 -8.73 32.38 9.72
N THR A 770 -7.96 32.49 8.66
CA THR A 770 -7.16 31.39 8.10
C THR A 770 -5.72 31.42 8.61
N ALA A 771 -5.12 30.26 8.78
CA ALA A 771 -3.69 30.05 9.02
C ALA A 771 -3.07 29.31 7.82
N ALA A 772 -1.76 29.52 7.60
CA ALA A 772 -0.99 28.81 6.59
C ALA A 772 0.08 27.96 7.29
N LEU A 773 -0.05 26.64 7.22
CA LEU A 773 0.85 25.67 7.86
C LEU A 773 1.84 25.15 6.82
N GLY A 774 3.13 25.41 7.00
CA GLY A 774 4.17 24.92 6.09
C GLY A 774 4.31 23.41 6.16
N PHE A 775 4.51 22.76 5.00
CA PHE A 775 4.79 21.33 4.93
C PHE A 775 6.10 21.01 5.65
N ARG A 776 6.07 19.92 6.40
CA ARG A 776 7.21 19.38 7.14
C ARG A 776 7.10 17.86 7.13
N LEU A 777 8.09 17.21 6.52
CA LEU A 777 8.19 15.76 6.51
C LEU A 777 8.44 15.27 7.94
N PRO A 778 7.76 14.19 8.39
CA PRO A 778 7.92 13.65 9.74
C PRO A 778 9.22 12.84 9.87
N LEU A 779 10.37 13.50 9.74
CA LEU A 779 11.69 12.87 9.88
C LEU A 779 12.06 12.65 11.35
N ILE A 780 12.88 11.62 11.58
CA ILE A 780 13.45 11.32 12.89
C ILE A 780 14.38 12.46 13.31
N LYS A 781 14.26 12.89 14.55
CA LYS A 781 15.15 13.92 15.12
C LYS A 781 16.45 13.27 15.59
N GLY A 782 17.59 13.68 15.02
CA GLY A 782 18.93 13.39 15.53
C GLY A 782 19.38 14.33 16.65
N GLU A 783 20.60 14.16 17.13
CA GLU A 783 21.17 14.91 18.27
C GLU A 783 21.42 16.41 17.98
N LEU A 784 21.60 16.79 16.70
CA LEU A 784 21.91 18.16 16.26
C LEU A 784 20.70 18.80 15.58
N SER A 785 20.10 19.81 16.21
CA SER A 785 18.86 20.45 15.73
C SER A 785 19.00 21.13 14.35
N THR A 786 20.11 21.80 14.09
CA THR A 786 20.39 22.51 12.82
C THR A 786 20.56 21.55 11.65
N VAL A 787 21.35 20.48 11.83
CA VAL A 787 21.54 19.42 10.83
C VAL A 787 20.20 18.75 10.50
N ASN A 788 19.38 18.45 11.50
CA ASN A 788 18.07 17.83 11.27
C ASN A 788 17.13 18.73 10.46
N ALA A 789 17.12 20.04 10.75
CA ALA A 789 16.28 20.99 10.05
C ALA A 789 16.70 21.12 8.58
N LEU A 790 18.00 21.23 8.31
CA LEU A 790 18.55 21.26 6.95
C LEU A 790 18.37 19.94 6.21
N GLU A 791 18.44 18.80 6.91
CA GLU A 791 18.20 17.47 6.35
C GLU A 791 16.74 17.34 5.88
N GLU A 792 15.78 17.71 6.73
CA GLU A 792 14.35 17.78 6.36
C GLU A 792 14.12 18.70 5.18
N LEU A 793 14.67 19.92 5.24
CA LEU A 793 14.53 20.91 4.18
C LEU A 793 15.11 20.39 2.86
N SER A 794 16.27 19.72 2.90
CA SER A 794 16.90 19.15 1.70
C SER A 794 16.06 18.07 1.05
N ILE A 795 15.48 17.16 1.85
CA ILE A 795 14.66 16.05 1.37
C ILE A 795 13.33 16.58 0.83
N ARG A 796 12.68 17.50 1.55
CA ARG A 796 11.41 18.09 1.12
C ARG A 796 11.57 18.93 -0.15
N ALA A 797 12.65 19.70 -0.27
CA ALA A 797 12.93 20.50 -1.46
C ALA A 797 13.17 19.61 -2.69
N ASP A 798 13.92 18.51 -2.51
CA ASP A 798 14.16 17.54 -3.58
C ASP A 798 12.88 16.82 -4.02
N PHE A 799 12.09 16.32 -3.06
CA PHE A 799 10.78 15.73 -3.29
C PHE A 799 9.86 16.66 -4.08
N SER A 800 9.76 17.93 -3.65
CA SER A 800 8.90 18.92 -4.30
C SER A 800 9.33 19.21 -5.75
N LEU A 801 10.64 19.25 -6.01
CA LEU A 801 11.19 19.45 -7.36
C LEU A 801 10.87 18.26 -8.28
N CYS A 802 11.10 17.03 -7.81
CA CYS A 802 10.80 15.81 -8.55
C CYS A 802 9.31 15.71 -8.86
N GLN A 803 8.45 15.98 -7.88
CA GLN A 803 7.00 15.97 -8.05
C GLN A 803 6.54 17.02 -9.08
N LYS A 804 7.08 18.24 -9.01
CA LYS A 804 6.75 19.31 -9.96
C LYS A 804 7.09 18.91 -11.40
N LYS A 805 8.21 18.21 -11.61
CA LYS A 805 8.60 17.68 -12.93
C LYS A 805 7.59 16.65 -13.45
N VAL A 806 7.22 15.68 -12.63
CA VAL A 806 6.22 14.66 -13.00
C VAL A 806 4.87 15.32 -13.35
N MET A 807 4.43 16.29 -12.54
CA MET A 807 3.17 16.99 -12.80
C MET A 807 3.19 17.82 -14.08
N ASN A 808 4.33 18.42 -14.43
CA ASN A 808 4.50 19.12 -15.71
C ASN A 808 4.37 18.14 -16.91
N GLU A 809 4.99 16.97 -16.83
CA GLU A 809 4.90 15.93 -17.87
C GLU A 809 3.46 15.44 -18.08
N ILE A 810 2.66 15.31 -17.02
CA ILE A 810 1.27 14.87 -17.11
C ILE A 810 0.34 15.99 -17.61
N SER A 811 0.61 17.24 -17.22
CA SER A 811 -0.29 18.38 -17.46
C SER A 811 -0.18 19.02 -18.85
N ALA A 812 0.69 18.48 -19.72
CA ALA A 812 0.99 18.88 -21.11
C ALA A 812 2.22 19.78 -21.33
N ALA A 813 3.29 19.58 -20.55
CA ALA A 813 4.65 20.11 -20.75
C ALA A 813 4.75 21.59 -21.16
N ASP A 814 4.91 22.47 -20.17
CA ASP A 814 5.21 23.89 -20.43
C ASP A 814 6.59 24.03 -21.10
N GLU A 815 6.64 24.75 -22.23
CA GLU A 815 7.87 24.99 -23.01
C GLU A 815 8.94 25.74 -22.20
N ASN A 816 8.53 26.55 -21.20
CA ASN A 816 9.44 27.31 -20.35
C ASN A 816 9.88 26.54 -19.09
N PHE A 817 9.38 25.32 -18.89
CA PHE A 817 9.61 24.57 -17.66
C PHE A 817 11.09 24.23 -17.44
N GLU A 818 11.87 24.01 -18.50
CA GLU A 818 13.27 23.61 -18.36
C GLU A 818 14.13 24.69 -17.70
N GLU A 819 13.93 25.96 -18.08
CA GLU A 819 14.63 27.09 -17.45
C GLU A 819 14.22 27.25 -15.98
N GLU A 820 12.92 27.10 -15.69
CA GLU A 820 12.39 27.12 -14.32
C GLU A 820 12.96 25.95 -13.49
N TYR A 821 13.02 24.76 -14.06
CA TYR A 821 13.52 23.55 -13.41
C TYR A 821 15.01 23.67 -13.06
N VAL A 822 15.82 24.25 -13.95
CA VAL A 822 17.24 24.53 -13.67
C VAL A 822 17.37 25.55 -12.53
N ALA A 823 16.56 26.61 -12.52
CA ALA A 823 16.56 27.60 -11.45
C ALA A 823 16.15 26.99 -10.09
N LEU A 824 15.12 26.14 -10.07
CA LEU A 824 14.69 25.42 -8.87
C LEU A 824 15.73 24.40 -8.42
N SER A 825 16.38 23.69 -9.35
CA SER A 825 17.48 22.76 -9.06
C SER A 825 18.64 23.45 -8.36
N ALA A 826 19.01 24.66 -8.78
CA ALA A 826 20.04 25.45 -8.13
C ALA A 826 19.69 25.79 -6.67
N GLN A 827 18.41 26.02 -6.38
CA GLN A 827 17.96 26.32 -5.03
C GLN A 827 17.90 25.07 -4.14
N VAL A 828 17.52 23.90 -4.69
CA VAL A 828 17.63 22.61 -3.99
C VAL A 828 19.09 22.32 -3.66
N ASP A 829 20.00 22.44 -4.63
CA ASP A 829 21.44 22.26 -4.45
C ASP A 829 22.00 23.21 -3.38
N LYS A 830 21.51 24.45 -3.29
CA LYS A 830 21.92 25.41 -2.25
C LYS A 830 21.60 24.88 -0.84
N VAL A 831 20.44 24.24 -0.64
CA VAL A 831 20.09 23.63 0.66
C VAL A 831 20.98 22.42 0.94
N VAL A 832 21.20 21.55 -0.06
CA VAL A 832 22.08 20.37 0.07
C VAL A 832 23.51 20.80 0.42
N LEU A 833 24.04 21.85 -0.21
CA LEU A 833 25.38 22.39 0.07
C LEU A 833 25.49 22.98 1.47
N LYS A 834 24.45 23.64 1.99
CA LYS A 834 24.41 24.10 3.38
C LYS A 834 24.48 22.92 4.37
N LEU A 835 23.69 21.88 4.13
CA LEU A 835 23.73 20.65 4.94
C LEU A 835 25.10 19.97 4.85
N PHE A 836 25.65 19.87 3.63
CA PHE A 836 26.97 19.31 3.37
C PHE A 836 28.06 20.05 4.17
N ALA A 837 28.07 21.39 4.13
CA ALA A 837 29.03 22.21 4.85
C ALA A 837 28.99 21.94 6.37
N GLU A 838 27.79 21.90 6.95
CA GLU A 838 27.60 21.62 8.39
C GLU A 838 28.12 20.22 8.77
N ILE A 839 27.84 19.21 7.96
CA ILE A 839 28.30 17.83 8.20
C ILE A 839 29.83 17.73 8.08
N VAL A 840 30.44 18.39 7.09
CA VAL A 840 31.90 18.46 6.94
C VAL A 840 32.54 19.14 8.15
N GLN A 841 31.97 20.24 8.65
CA GLN A 841 32.46 20.93 9.86
C GLN A 841 32.42 20.03 11.10
N THR A 842 31.44 19.13 11.21
CA THR A 842 31.37 18.14 12.31
C THR A 842 32.37 16.98 12.17
N GLY A 843 33.10 16.91 11.06
CA GLY A 843 34.10 15.86 10.78
C GLY A 843 33.52 14.54 10.28
N LYS A 844 32.21 14.45 10.01
CA LYS A 844 31.52 13.25 9.53
C LYS A 844 31.60 13.13 8.00
N VAL A 845 32.82 12.99 7.47
CA VAL A 845 33.12 13.07 6.02
C VAL A 845 32.42 12.01 5.17
N ASP A 846 32.17 10.81 5.67
CA ASP A 846 31.47 9.76 4.92
C ASP A 846 30.00 10.15 4.69
N ARG A 847 29.33 10.71 5.71
CA ARG A 847 27.97 11.24 5.59
C ARG A 847 27.88 12.44 4.64
N ALA A 848 28.94 13.25 4.58
CA ALA A 848 29.03 14.34 3.62
C ALA A 848 29.14 13.81 2.20
N LEU A 849 29.95 12.76 1.97
CA LEU A 849 30.07 12.12 0.66
C LEU A 849 28.72 11.59 0.15
N ASP A 850 27.91 10.97 1.01
CA ASP A 850 26.57 10.47 0.65
C ASP A 850 25.62 11.56 0.13
N LEU A 851 25.82 12.83 0.52
CA LEU A 851 25.01 13.95 0.04
C LEU A 851 25.38 14.43 -1.37
N VAL A 852 26.57 14.07 -1.85
CA VAL A 852 27.09 14.54 -3.14
C VAL A 852 26.23 14.02 -4.29
N ASP A 853 25.68 12.81 -4.18
CA ASP A 853 24.78 12.24 -5.18
C ASP A 853 23.47 13.01 -5.35
N ARG A 854 23.07 13.78 -4.32
CA ARG A 854 21.88 14.65 -4.36
C ARG A 854 22.10 15.93 -5.14
N LEU A 855 23.34 16.34 -5.41
CA LEU A 855 23.64 17.55 -6.18
C LEU A 855 23.27 17.36 -7.65
N ARG A 856 22.64 18.38 -8.25
CA ARG A 856 22.07 18.31 -9.60
C ARG A 856 22.91 19.04 -10.64
N LEU A 857 23.54 20.15 -10.26
CA LEU A 857 24.31 21.00 -11.17
C LEU A 857 25.81 20.79 -11.02
N GLU A 858 26.54 20.82 -12.14
CA GLU A 858 28.00 20.68 -12.15
C GLU A 858 28.70 21.73 -11.28
N LYS A 859 28.22 22.98 -11.30
CA LYS A 859 28.72 24.07 -10.44
C LYS A 859 28.60 23.76 -8.95
N SER A 860 27.59 23.00 -8.55
CA SER A 860 27.39 22.61 -7.15
C SER A 860 28.44 21.62 -6.68
N TYR A 861 28.90 20.71 -7.55
CA TYR A 861 30.02 19.82 -7.26
C TYR A 861 31.33 20.60 -7.06
N GLU A 862 31.58 21.64 -7.88
CA GLU A 862 32.76 22.51 -7.70
C GLU A 862 32.75 23.24 -6.35
N LEU A 863 31.58 23.68 -5.90
CA LEU A 863 31.42 24.28 -4.56
C LEU A 863 31.64 23.26 -3.45
N ALA A 864 31.12 22.02 -3.58
CA ALA A 864 31.36 20.95 -2.61
C ALA A 864 32.86 20.58 -2.49
N ILE A 865 33.60 20.57 -3.60
CA ILE A 865 35.06 20.39 -3.62
C ILE A 865 35.76 21.50 -2.83
N LYS A 866 35.36 22.77 -3.05
CA LYS A 866 35.92 23.92 -2.31
C LYS A 866 35.62 23.84 -0.81
N LEU A 867 34.39 23.48 -0.43
CA LEU A 867 33.97 23.28 0.96
C LEU A 867 34.73 22.12 1.63
N SER A 868 35.28 21.19 0.84
CA SER A 868 36.06 20.05 1.31
C SER A 868 37.57 20.32 1.36
N ALA A 869 38.04 21.57 1.23
CA ALA A 869 39.47 21.90 1.12
C ALA A 869 40.34 21.38 2.28
N GLY A 870 39.77 21.16 3.48
CA GLY A 870 40.44 20.54 4.62
C GLY A 870 40.54 19.00 4.59
N HIS A 871 39.87 18.35 3.63
CA HIS A 871 39.70 16.90 3.53
C HIS A 871 40.02 16.39 2.12
N HIS A 872 41.32 16.30 1.76
CA HIS A 872 41.76 15.94 0.41
C HIS A 872 41.16 14.65 -0.17
N LYS A 873 40.96 13.61 0.65
CA LYS A 873 40.37 12.35 0.18
C LYS A 873 38.90 12.54 -0.22
N LEU A 874 38.14 13.33 0.54
CA LEU A 874 36.75 13.65 0.24
C LEU A 874 36.66 14.48 -1.05
N ALA A 875 37.51 15.51 -1.19
CA ALA A 875 37.55 16.34 -2.38
C ALA A 875 37.80 15.54 -3.67
N ASN A 876 38.75 14.60 -3.66
CA ASN A 876 39.02 13.73 -4.81
C ASN A 876 37.83 12.84 -5.15
N LEU A 877 37.16 12.24 -4.16
CA LEU A 877 35.97 11.41 -4.39
C LEU A 877 34.80 12.21 -4.98
N ILE A 878 34.65 13.48 -4.60
CA ILE A 878 33.65 14.39 -5.18
C ILE A 878 34.00 14.73 -6.62
N GLU A 879 35.28 14.92 -6.93
CA GLU A 879 35.77 15.17 -8.29
C GLU A 879 35.51 13.95 -9.20
N ASP A 880 35.81 12.74 -8.72
CA ASP A 880 35.49 11.48 -9.40
C ASP A 880 33.97 11.36 -9.67
N ALA A 881 33.13 11.63 -8.66
CA ALA A 881 31.67 11.60 -8.81
C ALA A 881 31.13 12.64 -9.82
N LYS A 882 31.77 13.83 -9.89
CA LYS A 882 31.45 14.86 -10.89
C LYS A 882 31.79 14.37 -12.30
N GLU A 883 32.98 13.79 -12.49
CA GLU A 883 33.41 13.24 -13.78
C GLU A 883 32.51 12.08 -14.24
N ASP A 884 32.08 11.20 -13.32
CA ASP A 884 31.16 10.11 -13.66
C ASP A 884 29.79 10.62 -14.13
N LYS A 885 29.27 11.68 -13.51
CA LYS A 885 27.95 12.25 -13.81
C LYS A 885 27.93 13.12 -15.07
N PHE A 886 28.97 13.93 -15.30
CA PHE A 886 29.00 14.91 -16.39
C PHE A 886 30.06 14.64 -17.48
N GLY A 887 31.12 13.89 -17.17
CA GLY A 887 32.27 13.65 -18.06
C GLY A 887 31.99 12.73 -19.25
N ARG A 888 30.99 11.84 -19.18
CA ARG A 888 30.63 10.95 -20.29
C ARG A 888 29.98 11.67 -21.49
N ALA A 889 29.49 12.89 -21.32
CA ALA A 889 28.82 13.64 -22.38
C ALA A 889 29.76 14.15 -23.50
N LEU A 890 31.09 14.15 -23.28
CA LEU A 890 32.09 14.60 -24.25
C LEU A 890 32.62 13.48 -25.18
N ALA A 891 32.34 12.21 -24.90
CA ALA A 891 32.83 11.09 -25.70
C ALA A 891 31.92 10.70 -26.89
N ASP A 892 30.64 11.12 -26.87
CA ASP A 892 29.62 10.73 -27.86
C ASP A 892 29.18 11.86 -28.82
N SER A 893 29.95 12.95 -28.92
CA SER A 893 29.73 13.90 -30.02
C SER A 893 30.26 13.29 -31.33
N PRO A 894 29.45 13.13 -32.40
CA PRO A 894 29.96 12.68 -33.69
C PRO A 894 30.82 13.80 -34.29
N GLU A 895 32.12 13.75 -34.07
CA GLU A 895 33.07 14.61 -34.76
C GLU A 895 32.97 14.35 -36.26
N TYR A 896 32.53 15.38 -36.97
CA TYR A 896 32.50 15.50 -38.42
C TYR A 896 33.94 15.47 -38.97
N PHE A 897 34.54 14.30 -39.12
CA PHE A 897 35.79 14.18 -39.86
C PHE A 897 35.52 14.12 -41.36
N THR A 898 35.76 15.26 -42.01
CA THR A 898 35.95 15.36 -43.45
C THR A 898 37.06 14.42 -43.90
N ARG A 899 36.69 13.59 -44.86
CA ARG A 899 37.53 12.65 -45.59
C ARG A 899 38.40 13.42 -46.59
N GLU A 900 39.72 13.42 -46.42
CA GLU A 900 40.69 13.49 -47.52
C GLU A 900 42.12 13.19 -47.02
N GLU A 901 42.84 12.36 -47.80
CA GLU A 901 44.29 12.07 -47.74
C GLU A 901 44.74 11.23 -46.50
N ASP A 902 45.37 10.06 -46.59
CA ASP A 902 46.31 9.51 -47.54
C ASP A 902 46.28 7.98 -47.54
N ALA A 903 46.38 7.40 -48.73
CA ALA A 903 46.62 5.98 -48.94
C ALA A 903 48.04 5.75 -49.45
N VAL A 904 49.08 5.78 -48.61
CA VAL A 904 50.39 5.17 -48.91
C VAL A 904 51.14 4.85 -47.61
N MET A 905 51.16 3.58 -47.18
CA MET A 905 52.41 2.84 -46.93
C MET A 905 52.13 1.40 -46.52
N GLU A 906 52.51 0.54 -47.46
CA GLU A 906 52.82 -0.87 -47.32
C GLU A 906 53.47 -1.31 -46.00
N SER A 907 53.00 -2.48 -45.55
CA SER A 907 53.83 -3.61 -45.13
C SER A 907 54.57 -3.51 -43.79
N GLN A 908 54.29 -4.44 -42.88
CA GLN A 908 55.20 -5.57 -42.61
C GLN A 908 54.67 -6.48 -41.49
N ARG A 909 54.42 -7.74 -41.91
CA ARG A 909 54.57 -9.02 -41.19
C ARG A 909 55.10 -8.98 -39.75
N ARG A 910 54.47 -9.76 -38.86
CA ARG A 910 55.08 -11.00 -38.30
C ARG A 910 54.06 -11.86 -37.53
N ILE A 911 53.86 -13.07 -38.05
CA ILE A 911 53.43 -14.28 -37.32
C ILE A 911 54.70 -15.05 -36.98
N THR A 912 54.75 -15.72 -35.83
CA THR A 912 55.50 -16.99 -35.66
C THR A 912 54.82 -17.93 -34.65
N PRO A 913 55.06 -19.25 -34.75
CA PRO A 913 54.09 -20.36 -34.60
C PRO A 913 54.43 -21.31 -33.43
N ASP A 914 53.65 -22.34 -33.09
CA ASP A 914 53.65 -23.72 -33.65
C ASP A 914 52.72 -24.57 -32.71
N SER A 915 52.10 -25.72 -33.02
CA SER A 915 52.17 -26.71 -34.11
C SER A 915 50.97 -27.69 -33.96
N ARG A 916 50.52 -28.31 -35.07
CA ARG A 916 49.52 -29.42 -35.13
C ARG A 916 50.24 -30.78 -35.34
N PRO A 917 49.54 -31.94 -35.24
CA PRO A 917 48.94 -32.55 -36.44
C PRO A 917 47.56 -33.23 -36.18
N VAL A 918 46.50 -32.93 -36.96
CA VAL A 918 45.99 -33.61 -38.18
C VAL A 918 45.46 -35.05 -38.01
N LYS A 919 44.15 -35.24 -38.27
CA LYS A 919 43.62 -36.18 -39.30
C LYS A 919 42.18 -35.82 -39.74
N ARG A 920 42.06 -35.63 -41.06
CA ARG A 920 40.86 -35.56 -41.96
C ARG A 920 40.34 -37.00 -42.22
N ALA A 921 39.17 -37.33 -42.78
CA ALA A 921 38.01 -36.65 -43.39
C ALA A 921 36.94 -37.74 -43.73
N ILE A 922 35.83 -37.31 -44.37
CA ILE A 922 34.98 -37.97 -45.40
C ILE A 922 33.53 -38.20 -44.92
N VAL A 923 32.41 -37.97 -45.64
CA VAL A 923 31.93 -37.28 -46.89
C VAL A 923 30.37 -37.39 -46.85
N ASN A 924 29.67 -36.39 -47.41
CA ASN A 924 28.32 -36.30 -48.03
C ASN A 924 27.27 -37.43 -47.93
N ASP A 925 25.97 -37.07 -47.87
CA ASP A 925 25.04 -36.98 -49.03
C ASP A 925 23.67 -36.35 -48.62
N SER A 926 23.18 -35.31 -49.31
CA SER A 926 22.10 -35.27 -50.35
C SER A 926 20.67 -35.41 -49.77
N THR A 927 19.65 -34.56 -50.03
CA THR A 927 19.02 -34.10 -51.29
C THR A 927 17.98 -33.01 -50.95
N GLN A 928 17.88 -31.90 -51.72
CA GLN A 928 16.76 -31.49 -52.61
C GLN A 928 15.35 -31.53 -51.97
N GLU A 929 14.49 -30.50 -52.04
CA GLU A 929 14.00 -29.81 -53.23
C GLU A 929 13.17 -28.56 -52.86
N ALA A 930 13.03 -27.65 -53.82
CA ALA A 930 12.37 -26.35 -53.70
C ALA A 930 10.83 -26.42 -53.77
N ARG A 931 10.12 -25.47 -53.11
CA ARG A 931 9.06 -24.71 -53.80
C ARG A 931 8.63 -23.43 -53.07
N GLN A 932 8.47 -22.44 -53.92
CA GLN A 932 8.13 -21.04 -53.72
C GLN A 932 6.59 -20.85 -53.66
N VAL A 933 6.15 -19.70 -53.08
CA VAL A 933 4.89 -18.97 -53.40
C VAL A 933 3.63 -19.56 -52.71
N ARG A 934 2.73 -18.83 -52.01
CA ARG A 934 2.21 -17.47 -52.14
C ARG A 934 1.42 -17.02 -50.88
N ASN A 935 1.37 -15.71 -50.66
CA ASN A 935 0.37 -14.97 -49.87
C ASN A 935 -1.08 -15.44 -50.11
N ARG A 936 -1.92 -15.44 -49.07
CA ARG A 936 -3.10 -14.56 -48.98
C ARG A 936 -3.81 -14.62 -47.62
N GLN A 937 -4.21 -13.42 -47.20
CA GLN A 937 -5.18 -13.04 -46.17
C GLN A 937 -6.56 -13.71 -46.31
N VAL A 938 -7.39 -13.39 -45.29
CA VAL A 938 -8.86 -13.42 -45.16
C VAL A 938 -9.33 -14.70 -44.46
N TYR A 939 -10.02 -14.67 -43.30
CA TYR A 939 -11.02 -13.74 -42.75
C TYR A 939 -10.73 -13.27 -41.32
#